data_AF-A0A251TQF3-F1
#
_entry.id   AF-A0A251TQF3-F1
#
_cell.length_a   1.000
_cell.length_b   1.000
_cell.length_c   1.000
_cell.angle_alpha   90.00
_cell.angle_beta   90.00
_cell.angle_gamma   90.00
#
_symmetry.space_group_name_H-M   'P 1'
#
loop_
_entity.id
_entity.type
_entity.pdbx_description
1 polymer ?
#
loop_
_entity_poly.entity_id
_entity_poly.type
_entity_poly.pdbx_seq_one_letter_code
_entity_poly.pdbx_strand_id
1 'polypeptide(L)'
;MASSSLFSPTPRTTTTADLQSPWSTQKVKPRKPPKPTTHLPTLQLFKTPSLNPLIYSSSFPHNLKLPSLKHPICSTHSHPLPDSIDENFTKNLEKLATLQQIPNGFDSVSNLEMNPKRVYIQEPPWITSLLMKNFYRNNVKKRVKVEIDKRNYYILRRRQIKAETEAWDKMTEEYREFQREMCEKKLAPNLPYVKSLFAGWFEPLSIAIEKEQKSPNTKKHQEAYAPYIDSLPADKMAIIVMHKMMGLLMMGHDYRYVRVVQAAIQIGMAVELEVRIQTFLERTKNGPKTVLIQAQEEEAKENEMLRKRVKTLIKRKKIREVQKILQNEEYIPWGRDKQAKLGCRLIELLTEIAYVQSPVSQSADAPPDIRPAFRHIFKIIAMESGQIRKCGVIECDKMILTGLERTARHMIIPYVPMLVPPRKWKGYDNGGHFYLPSYLMRTHGSKQQQEAVKNAPFSQMKKIYEALDTLGNTKWRINKRLLDVVESIWASGGDIAGLVNREDVSIPDLNSEDSSEIREWRWSVRKAKKLNQELHSQRCDIELKLSVARRMKDEEGFYYPHNLDFRGRAYPMHPHLNHLSSDLCRGILEFAEGRPLGKSGLRWLRIHLANLYGSGVEKLSYDGRLQFVEDHINDIIDSADNPLGGNRWWLTAEDPFQCLAACINLSETLKSSSPHTVISHLPVHQDGSCNGLQHYAALGRDTLEAAAVNLVAGEKPSDVYSEIAARVHEIMQRDSEKDPTSYPNALLARLLIGQVNRKLVKQTVMTSVYGVTFVGAREQIKRRLQEKGHITDDQLLFSASCYAAKVTLEALEEIFEAARGTMCWLGDCAKVIATENQPVRWTTPLGLPVVQPYFKTKRHIIKTSLQVLALQREGSTVEVKKQRTAFPPNFVHSLDGTHMMMTAVACRDAGLRFAGVHDSFWTHACDVDKMNVILREKFVELYRTPILENLLESFQTTYPGLEFPPLPPRGDFDLNEVLKSPYFFN
;
A
#
# COMPACT_ATOMS: atom_id res chain seq x y z
N MET A 1 2.40 24.24 2.67
CA MET A 1 2.08 25.29 3.67
C MET A 1 1.59 26.52 2.90
N ALA A 2 0.70 27.38 3.39
CA ALA A 2 0.02 27.42 4.69
C ALA A 2 -1.46 27.83 4.53
N SER A 3 -2.24 27.72 5.60
CA SER A 3 -3.57 28.33 5.69
C SER A 3 -3.77 28.91 7.09
N SER A 4 -3.64 30.23 7.21
CA SER A 4 -3.98 30.99 8.42
C SER A 4 -5.42 31.47 8.36
N SER A 5 -6.19 31.26 9.43
CA SER A 5 -7.54 31.82 9.58
C SER A 5 -7.68 32.43 10.97
N LEU A 6 -7.70 33.75 11.03
CA LEU A 6 -8.31 34.50 12.13
C LEU A 6 -9.69 34.95 11.65
N PHE A 7 -10.71 34.75 12.48
CA PHE A 7 -12.07 35.22 12.22
C PHE A 7 -12.65 35.80 13.51
N SER A 8 -13.14 37.04 13.41
CA SER A 8 -14.10 37.69 14.30
C SER A 8 -15.09 38.46 13.40
N PRO A 9 -16.33 38.74 13.86
CA PRO A 9 -17.49 38.74 12.96
C PRO A 9 -17.82 40.08 12.29
N THR A 10 -18.55 39.98 11.18
CA THR A 10 -19.24 41.08 10.50
C THR A 10 -20.53 41.49 11.23
N PRO A 11 -20.79 42.80 11.45
CA PRO A 11 -22.13 43.28 11.80
C PRO A 11 -23.03 43.37 10.55
N ARG A 12 -24.36 43.38 10.75
CA ARG A 12 -25.32 43.82 9.73
C ARG A 12 -25.69 45.30 9.95
N THR A 13 -26.05 45.95 8.86
CA THR A 13 -26.44 47.37 8.75
C THR A 13 -27.86 47.65 9.26
N THR A 14 -28.07 48.84 9.85
CA THR A 14 -29.20 49.73 9.50
C THR A 14 -29.00 51.18 9.99
N THR A 15 -28.90 52.10 9.02
CA THR A 15 -29.48 53.47 8.96
C THR A 15 -29.16 54.60 9.98
N THR A 16 -29.07 55.83 9.43
CA THR A 16 -29.15 57.18 10.05
C THR A 16 -28.05 57.61 11.06
N ALA A 17 -27.63 58.88 11.13
CA ALA A 17 -27.63 60.00 10.16
C ALA A 17 -26.65 61.11 10.62
N ASP A 18 -26.16 61.90 9.65
CA ASP A 18 -25.69 63.31 9.73
C ASP A 18 -24.60 63.84 10.71
N LEU A 19 -23.59 64.44 10.07
CA LEU A 19 -22.95 65.75 10.33
C LEU A 19 -21.85 65.98 11.42
N GLN A 20 -20.82 66.70 10.94
CA GLN A 20 -19.91 67.66 11.62
C GLN A 20 -18.78 67.19 12.58
N SER A 21 -17.59 66.96 11.97
CA SER A 21 -16.30 67.69 12.14
C SER A 21 -16.13 68.80 13.23
N PRO A 22 -14.89 69.29 13.56
CA PRO A 22 -13.52 68.79 13.24
C PRO A 22 -12.43 68.88 14.37
N TRP A 23 -11.32 68.14 14.19
CA TRP A 23 -9.91 68.52 14.57
C TRP A 23 -9.58 68.69 16.09
N SER A 24 -8.34 68.86 16.61
CA SER A 24 -6.95 68.99 16.09
C SER A 24 -5.86 68.57 17.13
N THR A 25 -4.72 67.98 16.68
CA THR A 25 -3.32 68.14 17.23
C THR A 25 -3.00 67.69 18.70
N GLN A 26 -1.77 67.47 19.25
CA GLN A 26 -0.32 67.26 18.90
C GLN A 26 0.39 66.74 20.22
N LYS A 27 1.68 66.38 20.45
CA LYS A 27 3.00 66.28 19.74
C LYS A 27 4.01 65.40 20.58
N VAL A 28 5.12 64.93 19.98
CA VAL A 28 6.52 64.77 20.53
C VAL A 28 6.86 63.86 21.76
N LYS A 29 7.51 62.69 21.48
CA LYS A 29 8.92 62.21 21.79
C LYS A 29 9.71 62.72 23.06
N PRO A 30 10.90 62.15 23.43
CA PRO A 30 11.34 60.73 23.66
C PRO A 30 12.40 60.55 24.83
N ARG A 31 12.89 59.31 25.14
CA ARG A 31 14.32 58.96 25.51
C ARG A 31 14.57 57.46 25.90
N LYS A 32 15.84 57.09 26.17
CA LYS A 32 16.45 55.76 26.57
C LYS A 32 17.73 56.03 27.43
N PRO A 33 18.57 55.04 27.82
CA PRO A 33 18.44 53.87 28.73
C PRO A 33 19.46 53.93 29.92
N PRO A 34 19.65 52.88 30.77
CA PRO A 34 20.81 51.94 30.63
C PRO A 34 20.61 50.49 31.23
N LYS A 35 21.71 49.77 31.57
CA LYS A 35 21.85 48.46 32.29
C LYS A 35 22.96 48.62 33.40
N PRO A 36 23.54 47.60 34.13
CA PRO A 36 23.30 46.13 34.27
C PRO A 36 23.42 45.53 35.73
N THR A 37 23.70 44.20 35.83
CA THR A 37 24.50 43.44 36.86
C THR A 37 23.91 42.73 38.12
N THR A 38 24.01 41.38 38.10
CA THR A 38 24.42 40.38 39.16
C THR A 38 23.99 40.42 40.64
N HIS A 39 23.47 39.30 41.18
CA HIS A 39 24.18 38.33 42.07
C HIS A 39 23.34 37.07 42.46
N LEU A 40 23.95 36.10 43.15
CA LEU A 40 23.39 34.82 43.69
C LEU A 40 23.34 34.88 45.24
N PRO A 41 22.55 34.06 46.00
CA PRO A 41 22.97 32.68 46.33
C PRO A 41 21.87 31.62 46.65
N THR A 42 22.37 30.44 47.05
CA THR A 42 21.77 29.21 47.62
C THR A 42 21.21 29.37 49.07
N LEU A 43 20.64 28.41 49.85
CA LEU A 43 20.62 26.91 49.90
C LEU A 43 19.54 26.40 50.96
N GLN A 44 19.28 25.08 51.08
CA GLN A 44 18.70 24.33 52.26
C GLN A 44 17.19 24.49 52.63
N LEU A 45 16.45 23.58 53.33
CA LEU A 45 16.46 22.10 53.57
C LEU A 45 15.04 21.56 54.02
N PHE A 46 14.86 20.24 54.21
CA PHE A 46 13.66 19.44 54.67
C PHE A 46 12.54 20.12 55.52
N LYS A 47 11.25 19.71 55.40
CA LYS A 47 10.65 18.53 56.10
C LYS A 47 9.20 18.18 55.66
N THR A 48 8.79 16.93 55.92
CA THR A 48 7.37 16.46 55.94
C THR A 48 6.82 16.43 57.38
N PRO A 49 5.49 16.42 57.58
CA PRO A 49 4.81 15.14 57.90
C PRO A 49 3.40 14.98 57.29
N SER A 50 2.74 13.87 57.62
CA SER A 50 1.41 13.44 57.16
C SER A 50 0.27 13.81 58.14
N LEU A 51 -0.99 13.83 57.66
CA LEU A 51 -2.18 13.34 58.38
C LEU A 51 -3.45 13.30 57.49
N ASN A 52 -4.22 12.21 57.61
CA ASN A 52 -5.64 12.03 57.27
C ASN A 52 -6.47 12.20 58.60
N PRO A 53 -7.84 12.15 58.69
CA PRO A 53 -8.82 11.46 57.83
C PRO A 53 -10.21 12.16 57.69
N LEU A 54 -11.29 11.36 57.54
CA LEU A 54 -12.76 11.59 57.74
C LEU A 54 -13.65 11.75 56.48
N ILE A 55 -14.95 11.34 56.44
CA ILE A 55 -15.62 10.09 56.88
C ILE A 55 -17.09 10.01 56.34
N TYR A 56 -17.57 8.82 55.92
CA TYR A 56 -19.01 8.40 55.76
C TYR A 56 -19.93 9.19 54.78
N SER A 57 -21.17 8.77 54.39
CA SER A 57 -22.02 7.60 54.76
C SER A 57 -22.83 7.01 53.57
N SER A 58 -23.53 5.90 53.85
CA SER A 58 -24.38 5.03 53.02
C SER A 58 -25.83 5.49 52.75
N SER A 59 -26.54 4.84 51.81
CA SER A 59 -27.89 4.27 52.07
C SER A 59 -28.40 3.30 50.99
N PHE A 60 -29.18 2.30 51.44
CA PHE A 60 -30.08 1.43 50.65
C PHE A 60 -31.52 1.71 51.13
N PRO A 61 -32.56 1.24 50.40
CA PRO A 61 -33.55 0.41 51.08
C PRO A 61 -34.04 -0.81 50.27
N HIS A 62 -34.61 -1.78 50.99
CA HIS A 62 -35.28 -2.99 50.47
C HIS A 62 -36.81 -2.86 50.53
N ASN A 63 -37.54 -3.52 49.61
CA ASN A 63 -38.63 -4.49 49.86
C ASN A 63 -39.37 -4.80 48.54
N LEU A 64 -39.32 -6.02 48.00
CA LEU A 64 -40.01 -7.26 48.40
C LEU A 64 -41.51 -7.34 48.02
N LYS A 65 -41.81 -8.17 47.01
CA LYS A 65 -43.05 -8.97 46.91
C LYS A 65 -42.85 -10.14 45.93
N LEU A 66 -42.95 -11.37 46.42
CA LEU A 66 -43.28 -12.55 45.60
C LEU A 66 -44.82 -12.69 45.51
N PRO A 67 -45.32 -13.48 44.56
CA PRO A 67 -46.02 -14.71 44.95
C PRO A 67 -45.56 -15.95 44.16
N SER A 68 -46.14 -17.11 44.47
CA SER A 68 -45.64 -18.45 44.08
C SER A 68 -46.65 -19.29 43.28
N LEU A 69 -46.10 -20.23 42.50
CA LEU A 69 -46.60 -21.58 42.13
C LEU A 69 -48.11 -21.84 41.98
N LYS A 70 -48.51 -22.31 40.79
CA LYS A 70 -49.36 -23.51 40.60
C LYS A 70 -49.37 -24.03 39.15
N HIS A 71 -49.42 -25.37 38.99
CA HIS A 71 -49.76 -26.07 37.74
C HIS A 71 -51.29 -26.32 37.64
N PRO A 72 -51.84 -26.58 36.43
CA PRO A 72 -52.17 -27.96 36.00
C PRO A 72 -51.44 -28.40 34.69
N ILE A 73 -51.04 -29.67 34.47
CA ILE A 73 -51.80 -30.88 34.02
C ILE A 73 -52.20 -30.79 32.51
N CYS A 74 -51.46 -31.44 31.58
CA CYS A 74 -51.58 -32.82 31.03
C CYS A 74 -52.48 -32.86 29.75
N SER A 75 -52.35 -33.76 28.77
CA SER A 75 -51.70 -35.09 28.74
C SER A 75 -51.21 -35.55 27.35
N THR A 76 -50.17 -36.42 27.34
CA THR A 76 -49.90 -37.58 26.43
C THR A 76 -49.93 -37.41 24.89
N HIS A 77 -49.05 -37.99 24.07
CA HIS A 77 -48.16 -39.18 24.12
C HIS A 77 -46.90 -38.94 23.23
N SER A 78 -45.80 -39.71 23.19
CA SER A 78 -45.30 -40.89 23.93
C SER A 78 -43.75 -41.01 23.80
N HIS A 79 -43.20 -42.23 23.60
CA HIS A 79 -41.77 -42.65 23.54
C HIS A 79 -41.67 -43.92 22.63
N PRO A 80 -40.51 -44.56 22.34
CA PRO A 80 -39.14 -44.34 22.83
C PRO A 80 -37.99 -44.32 21.78
N LEU A 81 -36.78 -44.11 22.34
CA LEU A 81 -35.40 -44.39 21.86
C LEU A 81 -35.15 -45.94 21.67
N PRO A 82 -33.96 -46.48 21.22
CA PRO A 82 -32.62 -45.96 21.54
C PRO A 82 -31.37 -46.29 20.65
N ASP A 83 -30.24 -45.69 21.08
CA ASP A 83 -28.86 -46.21 21.23
C ASP A 83 -27.94 -46.71 20.07
N SER A 84 -26.86 -45.93 19.91
CA SER A 84 -25.43 -46.34 20.11
C SER A 84 -24.55 -46.91 18.98
N ILE A 85 -23.22 -46.72 19.17
CA ILE A 85 -22.08 -47.54 18.72
C ILE A 85 -21.79 -47.63 17.19
N ASP A 86 -20.55 -47.84 16.72
CA ASP A 86 -19.23 -47.26 17.06
C ASP A 86 -18.25 -47.47 15.86
N GLU A 87 -17.04 -46.92 15.96
CA GLU A 87 -15.75 -47.23 15.28
C GLU A 87 -15.66 -48.02 13.93
N ASN A 88 -14.81 -47.44 13.06
CA ASN A 88 -13.88 -48.11 12.11
C ASN A 88 -14.42 -48.90 10.89
N PHE A 89 -13.77 -48.71 9.74
CA PHE A 89 -12.96 -49.78 9.12
C PHE A 89 -11.97 -49.25 8.07
N THR A 90 -10.67 -49.33 8.37
CA THR A 90 -9.59 -49.25 7.36
C THR A 90 -9.06 -50.66 7.07
N LYS A 91 -9.36 -51.19 5.88
CA LYS A 91 -8.70 -52.39 5.32
C LYS A 91 -8.96 -52.52 3.82
N ASN A 92 -8.32 -53.52 3.21
CA ASN A 92 -8.48 -53.95 1.81
C ASN A 92 -7.94 -52.97 0.76
N LEU A 93 -6.67 -52.58 0.93
CA LEU A 93 -5.80 -52.20 -0.18
C LEU A 93 -4.91 -53.41 -0.54
N GLU A 94 -5.56 -54.46 -1.05
CA GLU A 94 -4.93 -55.69 -1.57
C GLU A 94 -5.97 -56.48 -2.40
N LYS A 95 -5.51 -57.41 -3.26
CA LYS A 95 -6.32 -58.13 -4.27
C LYS A 95 -7.02 -57.24 -5.33
N LEU A 96 -6.22 -56.63 -6.20
CA LEU A 96 -6.63 -56.33 -7.57
C LEU A 96 -5.51 -56.70 -8.57
N ALA A 97 -5.20 -58.00 -8.58
CA ALA A 97 -4.31 -58.65 -9.53
C ALA A 97 -4.87 -60.05 -9.85
N THR A 98 -4.74 -60.47 -11.10
CA THR A 98 -5.09 -61.80 -11.63
C THR A 98 -6.58 -62.18 -11.55
N LEU A 99 -7.27 -62.09 -12.68
CA LEU A 99 -7.70 -63.30 -13.41
C LEU A 99 -8.20 -62.95 -14.83
N GLN A 100 -7.97 -63.88 -15.76
CA GLN A 100 -8.59 -63.93 -17.07
C GLN A 100 -9.71 -64.97 -17.01
N GLN A 101 -10.82 -64.76 -17.73
CA GLN A 101 -11.40 -65.69 -18.73
C GLN A 101 -12.84 -65.31 -19.11
N ILE A 102 -13.23 -65.76 -20.31
CA ILE A 102 -14.51 -65.58 -21.02
C ILE A 102 -15.08 -67.01 -21.17
N PRO A 103 -16.40 -67.27 -20.95
CA PRO A 103 -17.27 -67.50 -22.12
C PRO A 103 -18.79 -67.23 -21.98
N ASN A 104 -19.41 -66.95 -23.14
CA ASN A 104 -20.80 -67.17 -23.56
C ASN A 104 -21.94 -66.35 -22.86
N GLY A 105 -22.99 -65.91 -23.57
CA GLY A 105 -23.25 -65.99 -25.03
C GLY A 105 -24.51 -65.22 -25.47
N PHE A 106 -24.78 -65.24 -26.79
CA PHE A 106 -26.02 -64.98 -27.59
C PHE A 106 -27.33 -64.55 -26.84
N ASP A 107 -28.18 -63.63 -27.34
CA ASP A 107 -28.61 -63.30 -28.73
C ASP A 107 -28.75 -61.77 -28.96
N SER A 108 -28.61 -61.18 -30.18
CA SER A 108 -29.52 -61.19 -31.36
C SER A 108 -30.92 -60.57 -31.08
N VAL A 109 -31.54 -59.70 -31.91
CA VAL A 109 -31.30 -59.15 -33.27
C VAL A 109 -31.92 -57.72 -33.33
N SER A 110 -31.45 -56.69 -34.06
CA SER A 110 -31.34 -56.45 -35.53
C SER A 110 -30.28 -55.31 -35.78
N ASN A 111 -30.14 -54.55 -36.90
CA ASN A 111 -30.90 -54.31 -38.16
C ASN A 111 -29.97 -53.73 -39.27
N LEU A 112 -30.52 -53.36 -40.45
CA LEU A 112 -29.83 -52.89 -41.67
C LEU A 112 -29.35 -51.42 -41.58
N GLU A 113 -28.15 -51.02 -42.02
CA GLU A 113 -27.45 -51.07 -43.33
C GLU A 113 -27.83 -49.99 -44.36
N MET A 114 -26.86 -49.14 -44.73
CA MET A 114 -26.40 -48.92 -46.12
C MET A 114 -25.13 -48.07 -46.16
N ASN A 115 -24.29 -48.23 -47.21
CA ASN A 115 -22.90 -47.73 -47.24
C ASN A 115 -22.38 -47.60 -48.70
N PRO A 116 -21.52 -46.60 -49.02
CA PRO A 116 -20.56 -46.79 -50.11
C PRO A 116 -19.11 -46.36 -49.79
N LYS A 117 -18.27 -47.37 -49.55
CA LYS A 117 -16.88 -47.55 -50.04
C LYS A 117 -15.95 -46.32 -50.11
N ARG A 118 -14.90 -46.33 -49.27
CA ARG A 118 -13.55 -45.88 -49.65
C ARG A 118 -12.52 -46.99 -49.39
N VAL A 119 -11.44 -46.98 -50.16
CA VAL A 119 -10.39 -48.01 -50.13
C VAL A 119 -9.54 -47.89 -48.87
N TYR A 120 -9.33 -49.00 -48.15
CA TYR A 120 -8.34 -49.09 -47.10
C TYR A 120 -6.94 -49.27 -47.70
N ILE A 121 -6.07 -48.27 -47.51
CA ILE A 121 -4.62 -48.48 -47.56
C ILE A 121 -4.20 -48.98 -46.17
N GLN A 122 -3.54 -50.13 -46.11
CA GLN A 122 -3.07 -50.69 -44.85
C GLN A 122 -1.75 -50.02 -44.45
N GLU A 123 -1.82 -49.02 -43.56
CA GLU A 123 -0.60 -48.39 -43.03
C GLU A 123 0.29 -49.41 -42.30
N PRO A 124 1.63 -49.41 -42.52
CA PRO A 124 2.47 -50.47 -41.96
C PRO A 124 2.64 -50.34 -40.43
N PRO A 125 2.85 -51.46 -39.69
CA PRO A 125 2.83 -51.48 -38.22
C PRO A 125 3.82 -50.56 -37.49
N TRP A 126 4.83 -50.02 -38.18
CA TRP A 126 5.79 -49.10 -37.57
C TRP A 126 5.20 -47.73 -37.23
N ILE A 127 4.16 -47.25 -37.93
CA ILE A 127 3.53 -45.95 -37.65
C ILE A 127 2.83 -45.98 -36.30
N THR A 128 2.05 -47.04 -36.00
CA THR A 128 1.41 -47.24 -34.70
C THR A 128 2.44 -47.40 -33.58
N SER A 129 3.57 -48.08 -33.85
CA SER A 129 4.69 -48.19 -32.91
C SER A 129 5.34 -46.83 -32.63
N LEU A 130 5.48 -45.97 -33.64
CA LEU A 130 6.03 -44.62 -33.49
C LEU A 130 5.11 -43.71 -32.68
N LEU A 131 3.79 -43.76 -32.93
CA LEU A 131 2.77 -43.04 -32.17
C LEU A 131 2.74 -43.50 -30.71
N MET A 132 2.70 -44.80 -30.43
CA MET A 132 2.75 -45.33 -29.06
C MET A 132 4.06 -45.00 -28.33
N LYS A 133 5.22 -45.10 -29.01
CA LYS A 133 6.51 -44.65 -28.46
C LYS A 133 6.48 -43.17 -28.14
N ASN A 134 5.92 -42.33 -29.00
CA ASN A 134 5.78 -40.89 -28.74
C ASN A 134 4.82 -40.59 -27.58
N PHE A 135 3.71 -41.34 -27.45
CA PHE A 135 2.78 -41.20 -26.31
C PHE A 135 3.44 -41.59 -24.98
N TYR A 136 4.12 -42.74 -24.91
CA TYR A 136 4.90 -43.16 -23.74
C TYR A 136 6.02 -42.17 -23.42
N ARG A 137 6.80 -41.75 -24.42
CA ARG A 137 7.91 -40.78 -24.27
C ARG A 137 7.41 -39.42 -23.81
N ASN A 138 6.22 -38.99 -24.23
CA ASN A 138 5.59 -37.76 -23.75
C ASN A 138 5.04 -37.91 -22.32
N ASN A 139 4.47 -39.05 -21.94
CA ASN A 139 4.02 -39.31 -20.57
C ASN A 139 5.20 -39.44 -19.58
N VAL A 140 6.30 -40.06 -20.00
CA VAL A 140 7.57 -40.09 -19.23
C VAL A 140 8.15 -38.67 -19.11
N LYS A 141 8.25 -37.91 -20.22
CA LYS A 141 8.67 -36.49 -20.19
C LYS A 141 7.80 -35.64 -19.24
N LYS A 142 6.47 -35.82 -19.25
CA LYS A 142 5.56 -35.14 -18.32
C LYS A 142 5.82 -35.51 -16.85
N ARG A 143 6.01 -36.81 -16.54
CA ARG A 143 6.36 -37.26 -15.17
C ARG A 143 7.70 -36.69 -14.71
N VAL A 144 8.74 -36.80 -15.54
CA VAL A 144 10.09 -36.27 -15.26
C VAL A 144 10.05 -34.74 -15.08
N LYS A 145 9.30 -34.00 -15.91
CA LYS A 145 9.13 -32.56 -15.71
C LYS A 145 8.47 -32.25 -14.37
N VAL A 146 7.35 -32.90 -14.03
CA VAL A 146 6.67 -32.70 -12.73
C VAL A 146 7.57 -33.04 -11.54
N GLU A 147 8.49 -33.99 -11.68
CA GLU A 147 9.47 -34.35 -10.64
C GLU A 147 10.61 -33.31 -10.52
N ILE A 148 11.11 -32.78 -11.64
CA ILE A 148 12.05 -31.65 -11.67
C ILE A 148 11.40 -30.39 -11.07
N ASP A 149 10.17 -30.06 -11.49
CA ASP A 149 9.41 -28.91 -10.99
C ASP A 149 9.20 -29.01 -9.46
N LYS A 150 8.91 -30.21 -8.93
CA LYS A 150 8.87 -30.48 -7.48
C LYS A 150 10.22 -30.29 -6.81
N ARG A 151 11.31 -30.84 -7.38
CA ARG A 151 12.68 -30.70 -6.82
C ARG A 151 13.09 -29.23 -6.77
N ASN A 152 12.83 -28.49 -7.83
CA ASN A 152 13.09 -27.04 -7.92
C ASN A 152 12.24 -26.28 -6.89
N TYR A 153 10.95 -26.58 -6.76
CA TYR A 153 10.09 -26.02 -5.71
C TYR A 153 10.65 -26.27 -4.30
N TYR A 154 11.14 -27.47 -3.98
CA TYR A 154 11.73 -27.74 -2.66
C TYR A 154 13.06 -26.98 -2.44
N ILE A 155 13.87 -26.77 -3.47
CA ILE A 155 15.10 -25.96 -3.40
C ILE A 155 14.75 -24.48 -3.19
N LEU A 156 13.87 -23.91 -4.02
CA LEU A 156 13.41 -22.53 -3.89
C LEU A 156 12.68 -22.29 -2.56
N ARG A 157 11.90 -23.26 -2.07
CA ARG A 157 11.27 -23.19 -0.74
C ARG A 157 12.31 -23.20 0.38
N ARG A 158 13.38 -24.00 0.29
CA ARG A 158 14.49 -23.93 1.28
C ARG A 158 15.19 -22.56 1.25
N ARG A 159 15.43 -22.00 0.06
CA ARG A 159 15.98 -20.64 -0.11
C ARG A 159 15.05 -19.57 0.49
N GLN A 160 13.75 -19.66 0.21
CA GLN A 160 12.73 -18.74 0.76
C GLN A 160 12.66 -18.80 2.29
N ILE A 161 12.68 -20.00 2.89
CA ILE A 161 12.68 -20.14 4.35
C ILE A 161 13.89 -19.43 4.93
N LYS A 162 15.11 -19.75 4.46
CA LYS A 162 16.34 -19.06 4.90
C LYS A 162 16.27 -17.54 4.71
N ALA A 163 15.71 -17.06 3.61
CA ALA A 163 15.53 -15.63 3.35
C ALA A 163 14.55 -14.94 4.30
N GLU A 164 13.56 -15.67 4.86
CA GLU A 164 12.65 -15.14 5.89
C GLU A 164 13.17 -15.33 7.32
N THR A 165 14.01 -16.34 7.59
CA THR A 165 14.34 -16.81 8.95
C THR A 165 15.79 -16.61 9.37
N GLU A 166 16.71 -16.41 8.43
CA GLU A 166 18.16 -16.27 8.67
C GLU A 166 18.68 -14.91 8.16
N ALA A 167 17.79 -13.96 7.81
CA ALA A 167 18.17 -12.70 7.17
C ALA A 167 19.11 -11.84 8.03
N TRP A 168 18.78 -11.61 9.30
CA TRP A 168 19.63 -10.84 10.21
C TRP A 168 20.81 -11.65 10.74
N ASP A 169 20.68 -12.98 10.86
CA ASP A 169 21.80 -13.88 11.21
C ASP A 169 22.89 -13.86 10.13
N LYS A 170 22.53 -14.02 8.86
CA LYS A 170 23.45 -13.95 7.72
C LYS A 170 24.16 -12.59 7.66
N MET A 171 23.43 -11.50 7.90
CA MET A 171 24.02 -10.17 7.95
C MET A 171 24.91 -9.95 9.17
N THR A 172 24.65 -10.61 10.30
CA THR A 172 25.52 -10.57 11.48
C THR A 172 26.84 -11.26 11.19
N GLU A 173 26.82 -12.43 10.54
CA GLU A 173 28.06 -13.11 10.15
C GLU A 173 28.81 -12.37 9.05
N GLU A 174 28.12 -11.80 8.04
CA GLU A 174 28.75 -10.91 7.04
C GLU A 174 29.43 -9.70 7.67
N TYR A 175 28.83 -9.07 8.69
CA TYR A 175 29.46 -7.96 9.40
C TYR A 175 30.69 -8.39 10.22
N ARG A 176 30.66 -9.57 10.85
CA ARG A 176 31.80 -10.14 11.59
C ARG A 176 32.93 -10.61 10.67
N GLU A 177 32.60 -11.18 9.50
CA GLU A 177 33.57 -11.53 8.45
C GLU A 177 34.20 -10.25 7.87
N PHE A 178 33.40 -9.25 7.52
CA PHE A 178 33.87 -7.96 7.03
C PHE A 178 34.76 -7.22 8.04
N GLN A 179 34.44 -7.25 9.34
CA GLN A 179 35.31 -6.71 10.38
C GLN A 179 36.64 -7.46 10.49
N ARG A 180 36.63 -8.80 10.50
CA ARG A 180 37.86 -9.61 10.47
C ARG A 180 38.73 -9.24 9.27
N GLU A 181 38.16 -9.21 8.07
CA GLU A 181 38.88 -8.79 6.86
C GLU A 181 39.45 -7.37 6.96
N MET A 182 38.72 -6.41 7.54
CA MET A 182 39.21 -5.05 7.73
C MET A 182 40.39 -4.98 8.71
N CYS A 183 40.32 -5.72 9.82
CA CYS A 183 41.38 -5.79 10.83
C CYS A 183 42.64 -6.51 10.29
N GLU A 184 42.47 -7.65 9.62
CA GLU A 184 43.55 -8.46 9.06
C GLU A 184 44.24 -7.78 7.88
N LYS A 185 43.46 -7.24 6.93
CA LYS A 185 43.96 -6.74 5.64
C LYS A 185 44.20 -5.22 5.63
N LYS A 186 43.88 -4.52 6.74
CA LYS A 186 44.01 -3.05 6.92
C LYS A 186 43.29 -2.21 5.83
N LEU A 187 42.24 -2.76 5.23
CA LEU A 187 41.55 -2.22 4.04
C LEU A 187 40.64 -1.01 4.31
N ALA A 188 40.56 -0.51 5.56
CA ALA A 188 39.66 0.57 5.96
C ALA A 188 39.68 1.84 5.07
N PRO A 189 40.83 2.31 4.53
CA PRO A 189 40.86 3.49 3.63
C PRO A 189 40.15 3.27 2.28
N ASN A 190 40.02 2.03 1.83
CA ASN A 190 39.51 1.68 0.50
C ASN A 190 37.99 1.45 0.47
N LEU A 191 37.30 1.62 1.60
CA LEU A 191 35.86 1.43 1.71
C LEU A 191 35.07 2.68 1.26
N PRO A 192 33.87 2.51 0.68
CA PRO A 192 32.88 3.58 0.61
C PRO A 192 32.63 4.12 2.02
N TYR A 193 32.80 5.43 2.23
CA TYR A 193 32.86 6.09 3.55
C TYR A 193 31.80 5.66 4.58
N VAL A 194 30.57 5.40 4.16
CA VAL A 194 29.50 4.99 5.09
C VAL A 194 29.62 3.50 5.49
N LYS A 195 30.26 2.63 4.69
CA LYS A 195 30.58 1.25 5.11
C LYS A 195 31.62 1.23 6.23
N SER A 196 32.66 2.07 6.17
CA SER A 196 33.64 2.15 7.26
C SER A 196 33.04 2.74 8.53
N LEU A 197 32.14 3.75 8.42
CA LEU A 197 31.34 4.21 9.56
C LEU A 197 30.50 3.08 10.19
N PHE A 198 29.73 2.33 9.41
CA PHE A 198 28.93 1.21 9.94
C PHE A 198 29.79 0.11 10.58
N ALA A 199 30.96 -0.21 10.02
CA ALA A 199 31.89 -1.17 10.61
C ALA A 199 32.50 -0.67 11.94
N GLY A 200 32.81 0.63 12.03
CA GLY A 200 33.31 1.26 13.25
C GLY A 200 32.25 1.47 14.34
N TRP A 201 30.97 1.53 13.99
CA TRP A 201 29.87 1.62 14.95
C TRP A 201 29.39 0.26 15.47
N PHE A 202 29.48 -0.79 14.65
CA PHE A 202 28.85 -2.09 14.92
C PHE A 202 29.33 -2.76 16.22
N GLU A 203 30.63 -2.99 16.37
CA GLU A 203 31.20 -3.65 17.55
C GLU A 203 31.01 -2.82 18.84
N PRO A 204 31.37 -1.52 18.89
CA PRO A 204 31.10 -0.69 20.07
C PRO A 204 29.63 -0.63 20.48
N LEU A 205 28.69 -0.57 19.53
CA LEU A 205 27.25 -0.58 19.82
C LEU A 205 26.80 -1.94 20.35
N SER A 206 27.33 -3.04 19.81
CA SER A 206 27.05 -4.39 20.28
C SER A 206 27.55 -4.59 21.72
N ILE A 207 28.78 -4.17 22.03
CA ILE A 207 29.36 -4.22 23.38
C ILE A 207 28.51 -3.38 24.37
N ALA A 208 28.02 -2.21 23.96
CA ALA A 208 27.19 -1.38 24.84
C ALA A 208 25.79 -1.96 25.08
N ILE A 209 25.14 -2.54 24.05
CA ILE A 209 23.88 -3.26 24.23
C ILE A 209 24.09 -4.50 25.12
N GLU A 210 25.18 -5.24 24.95
CA GLU A 210 25.50 -6.40 25.79
C GLU A 210 25.78 -5.99 27.24
N LYS A 211 26.44 -4.85 27.47
CA LYS A 211 26.64 -4.25 28.80
C LYS A 211 25.31 -3.84 29.45
N GLU A 212 24.35 -3.33 28.67
CA GLU A 212 23.01 -3.02 29.14
C GLU A 212 22.22 -4.29 29.52
N GLN A 213 22.34 -5.35 28.69
CA GLN A 213 21.78 -6.68 28.98
C GLN A 213 22.38 -7.30 30.25
N LYS A 214 23.69 -7.17 30.48
CA LYS A 214 24.42 -7.68 31.66
C LYS A 214 24.33 -6.79 32.91
N SER A 215 23.67 -5.63 32.83
CA SER A 215 23.61 -4.65 33.93
C SER A 215 22.83 -5.17 35.15
N PRO A 216 23.34 -5.02 36.40
CA PRO A 216 22.76 -5.67 37.57
C PRO A 216 21.34 -5.18 37.92
N ASN A 217 20.52 -6.13 38.40
CA ASN A 217 19.06 -6.05 38.44
C ASN A 217 18.43 -4.90 39.28
N THR A 218 19.17 -4.23 40.15
CA THR A 218 18.62 -3.23 41.10
C THR A 218 18.07 -1.96 40.46
N LYS A 219 18.60 -1.55 39.29
CA LYS A 219 17.96 -0.52 38.44
C LYS A 219 17.13 -1.13 37.32
N LYS A 220 17.62 -2.21 36.70
CA LYS A 220 17.06 -2.82 35.48
C LYS A 220 15.57 -3.13 35.60
N HIS A 221 15.11 -3.68 36.72
CA HIS A 221 13.70 -4.04 36.92
C HIS A 221 12.71 -2.87 37.02
N GLN A 222 13.18 -1.62 37.21
CA GLN A 222 12.28 -0.45 37.23
C GLN A 222 11.94 0.07 35.82
N GLU A 223 12.72 -0.28 34.79
CA GLU A 223 12.59 0.30 33.46
C GLU A 223 11.86 -0.63 32.48
N ALA A 224 10.67 -0.21 32.05
CA ALA A 224 9.72 -1.07 31.31
C ALA A 224 10.12 -1.48 29.87
N TYR A 225 11.39 -1.32 29.47
CA TYR A 225 11.96 -1.97 28.28
C TYR A 225 12.85 -3.18 28.62
N ALA A 226 13.27 -3.36 29.87
CA ALA A 226 14.24 -4.37 30.30
C ALA A 226 13.98 -5.80 29.80
N PRO A 227 12.79 -6.41 29.95
CA PRO A 227 12.58 -7.78 29.48
C PRO A 227 12.60 -7.91 27.94
N TYR A 228 12.55 -6.80 27.20
CA TYR A 228 12.57 -6.78 25.75
C TYR A 228 13.97 -6.54 25.17
N ILE A 229 14.91 -5.94 25.92
CA ILE A 229 16.31 -5.82 25.48
C ILE A 229 17.06 -7.16 25.59
N ASP A 230 16.67 -8.03 26.53
CA ASP A 230 17.25 -9.36 26.71
C ASP A 230 16.74 -10.40 25.69
N SER A 231 15.82 -10.01 24.79
CA SER A 231 15.12 -10.94 23.89
C SER A 231 15.88 -11.32 22.60
N LEU A 232 17.01 -10.67 22.27
CA LEU A 232 17.89 -11.02 21.15
C LEU A 232 19.38 -10.82 21.51
N PRO A 233 20.31 -11.48 20.81
CA PRO A 233 21.74 -11.13 20.87
C PRO A 233 22.01 -9.66 20.53
N ALA A 234 22.96 -9.05 21.24
CA ALA A 234 23.31 -7.65 21.09
C ALA A 234 23.67 -7.25 19.64
N ASP A 235 24.47 -8.08 18.95
CA ASP A 235 24.86 -7.89 17.54
C ASP A 235 23.66 -7.70 16.61
N LYS A 236 22.62 -8.55 16.75
CA LYS A 236 21.38 -8.42 15.96
C LYS A 236 20.71 -7.08 16.22
N MET A 237 20.61 -6.68 17.49
CA MET A 237 20.01 -5.39 17.86
C MET A 237 20.82 -4.23 17.29
N ALA A 238 22.15 -4.25 17.37
CA ALA A 238 23.02 -3.22 16.80
C ALA A 238 22.79 -3.04 15.29
N ILE A 239 22.78 -4.14 14.53
CA ILE A 239 22.54 -4.11 13.07
C ILE A 239 21.12 -3.61 12.75
N ILE A 240 20.09 -4.10 13.45
CA ILE A 240 18.71 -3.64 13.28
C ILE A 240 18.61 -2.12 13.55
N VAL A 241 19.24 -1.63 14.62
CA VAL A 241 19.22 -0.22 15.03
C VAL A 241 19.89 0.68 14.01
N MET A 242 21.11 0.36 13.57
CA MET A 242 21.84 1.14 12.56
C MET A 242 21.09 1.19 11.23
N HIS A 243 20.67 0.04 10.70
CA HIS A 243 19.99 -0.03 9.40
C HIS A 243 18.60 0.60 9.43
N LYS A 244 17.84 0.49 10.53
CA LYS A 244 16.54 1.17 10.67
C LYS A 244 16.68 2.67 10.88
N MET A 245 17.66 3.15 11.64
CA MET A 245 17.92 4.60 11.75
C MET A 245 18.27 5.19 10.39
N MET A 246 19.18 4.57 9.65
CA MET A 246 19.65 5.07 8.37
C MET A 246 18.55 5.05 7.29
N GLY A 247 17.80 3.95 7.17
CA GLY A 247 16.67 3.86 6.25
C GLY A 247 15.54 4.87 6.55
N LEU A 248 15.39 5.30 7.80
CA LEU A 248 14.44 6.36 8.17
C LEU A 248 14.92 7.77 7.84
N LEU A 249 16.24 8.00 7.81
CA LEU A 249 16.83 9.26 7.37
C LEU A 249 16.75 9.41 5.84
N MET A 250 16.97 8.31 5.10
CA MET A 250 16.78 8.26 3.63
C MET A 250 15.35 8.55 3.18
N MET A 251 14.35 8.14 3.97
CA MET A 251 12.93 8.41 3.72
C MET A 251 12.39 9.64 4.48
N GLY A 252 13.28 10.48 5.04
CA GLY A 252 12.90 11.67 5.79
C GLY A 252 12.74 12.90 4.89
N HIS A 253 11.57 13.56 4.94
CA HIS A 253 11.31 14.81 4.20
C HIS A 253 12.33 15.93 4.50
N ASP A 254 12.92 15.92 5.69
CA ASP A 254 14.09 16.72 6.06
C ASP A 254 15.26 15.75 6.37
N TYR A 255 16.02 15.31 5.37
CA TYR A 255 17.19 14.39 5.45
C TYR A 255 18.10 14.53 6.67
N ARG A 256 18.25 15.76 7.17
CA ARG A 256 19.02 16.02 8.37
C ARG A 256 18.42 15.38 9.62
N TYR A 257 17.14 15.01 9.69
CA TYR A 257 16.56 14.49 10.93
C TYR A 257 15.32 13.61 10.81
N VAL A 258 15.15 12.69 11.78
CA VAL A 258 13.94 11.90 11.98
C VAL A 258 13.27 12.24 13.32
N ARG A 259 11.94 12.25 13.37
CA ARG A 259 11.17 12.43 14.62
C ARG A 259 11.42 11.25 15.56
N VAL A 260 11.83 11.48 16.81
CA VAL A 260 12.18 10.39 17.77
C VAL A 260 11.03 9.39 17.94
N VAL A 261 9.77 9.86 17.98
CA VAL A 261 8.57 8.99 18.05
C VAL A 261 8.53 7.97 16.89
N GLN A 262 8.88 8.41 15.69
CA GLN A 262 8.87 7.60 14.47
C GLN A 262 10.02 6.60 14.47
N ALA A 263 11.23 7.04 14.84
CA ALA A 263 12.40 6.17 14.94
C ALA A 263 12.25 5.09 16.03
N ALA A 264 11.86 5.48 17.24
CA ALA A 264 11.75 4.56 18.36
C ALA A 264 10.68 3.47 18.13
N ILE A 265 9.51 3.83 17.57
CA ILE A 265 8.48 2.85 17.25
C ILE A 265 8.94 1.88 16.13
N GLN A 266 9.59 2.38 15.08
CA GLN A 266 10.01 1.55 13.95
C GLN A 266 11.18 0.61 14.32
N ILE A 267 12.11 1.05 15.16
CA ILE A 267 13.17 0.20 15.73
C ILE A 267 12.56 -0.85 16.66
N GLY A 268 11.69 -0.44 17.59
CA GLY A 268 11.01 -1.38 18.50
C GLY A 268 10.16 -2.43 17.77
N MET A 269 9.45 -2.05 16.71
CA MET A 269 8.75 -2.98 15.82
C MET A 269 9.68 -3.99 15.13
N ALA A 270 10.87 -3.55 14.70
CA ALA A 270 11.82 -4.41 14.01
C ALA A 270 12.45 -5.45 14.95
N VAL A 271 12.72 -5.08 16.21
CA VAL A 271 13.18 -6.01 17.25
C VAL A 271 12.08 -6.99 17.66
N GLU A 272 10.84 -6.52 17.91
CA GLU A 272 9.68 -7.38 18.23
C GLU A 272 9.43 -8.44 17.15
N LEU A 273 9.57 -8.04 15.88
CA LEU A 273 9.44 -8.89 14.71
C LEU A 273 10.49 -10.00 14.68
N GLU A 274 11.77 -9.68 14.87
CA GLU A 274 12.85 -10.67 14.89
C GLU A 274 12.72 -11.64 16.08
N VAL A 275 12.33 -11.15 17.27
CA VAL A 275 12.01 -12.03 18.42
C VAL A 275 10.90 -13.01 18.07
N ARG A 276 9.80 -12.54 17.46
CA ARG A 276 8.68 -13.41 17.06
C ARG A 276 9.11 -14.48 16.05
N ILE A 277 10.04 -14.17 15.14
CA ILE A 277 10.62 -15.14 14.20
C ILE A 277 11.47 -16.17 14.97
N GLN A 278 12.41 -15.72 15.81
CA GLN A 278 13.28 -16.62 16.59
C GLN A 278 12.49 -17.56 17.51
N THR A 279 11.56 -17.04 18.31
CA THR A 279 10.72 -17.86 19.20
C THR A 279 9.87 -18.88 18.42
N PHE A 280 9.41 -18.55 17.21
CA PHE A 280 8.71 -19.51 16.35
C PHE A 280 9.64 -20.62 15.83
N LEU A 281 10.89 -20.29 15.50
CA LEU A 281 11.91 -21.26 15.07
C LEU A 281 12.32 -22.20 16.20
N GLU A 282 12.46 -21.70 17.42
CA GLU A 282 12.75 -22.52 18.62
C GLU A 282 11.58 -23.47 18.92
N ARG A 283 10.34 -22.96 18.93
CA ARG A 283 9.11 -23.76 19.07
C ARG A 283 8.97 -24.86 18.00
N THR A 284 9.43 -24.61 16.76
CA THR A 284 9.34 -25.59 15.67
C THR A 284 10.54 -26.54 15.56
N LYS A 285 11.74 -26.16 16.02
CA LYS A 285 12.91 -27.05 16.11
C LYS A 285 12.77 -28.08 17.23
N ASN A 286 12.25 -27.70 18.39
CA ASN A 286 12.25 -28.55 19.59
C ASN A 286 11.06 -29.54 19.64
N GLY A 287 9.96 -29.22 18.95
CA GLY A 287 8.68 -29.93 19.12
C GLY A 287 8.16 -29.85 20.56
N PRO A 288 7.24 -30.73 20.98
CA PRO A 288 6.74 -30.76 22.36
C PRO A 288 7.73 -31.46 23.32
N LYS A 289 8.99 -31.00 23.35
CA LYS A 289 10.00 -31.40 24.35
C LYS A 289 10.46 -30.19 25.17
N THR A 290 9.93 -30.15 26.39
CA THR A 290 10.47 -29.57 27.63
C THR A 290 11.50 -28.43 27.50
N VAL A 291 11.03 -27.21 27.80
CA VAL A 291 11.86 -26.19 28.47
C VAL A 291 11.09 -25.72 29.70
N LEU A 292 11.71 -25.88 30.88
CA LEU A 292 11.44 -25.10 32.09
C LEU A 292 12.39 -23.88 32.03
N ILE A 293 12.07 -22.73 32.63
CA ILE A 293 12.25 -22.51 34.07
C ILE A 293 11.40 -21.31 34.56
N GLN A 294 10.75 -21.51 35.70
CA GLN A 294 10.34 -20.55 36.74
C GLN A 294 9.79 -19.16 36.35
N ALA A 295 8.45 -19.03 36.43
CA ALA A 295 7.79 -17.96 37.19
C ALA A 295 6.42 -18.46 37.71
N GLN A 296 5.97 -17.92 38.85
CA GLN A 296 4.60 -17.99 39.42
C GLN A 296 3.99 -19.40 39.70
N GLU A 297 3.95 -19.77 40.99
CA GLU A 297 3.50 -21.10 41.46
C GLU A 297 1.98 -21.34 41.45
N GLU A 298 1.15 -20.29 41.31
CA GLU A 298 -0.30 -20.44 41.14
C GLU A 298 -0.67 -20.77 39.69
N GLU A 299 -0.13 -20.01 38.73
CA GLU A 299 -0.28 -20.26 37.29
C GLU A 299 0.28 -21.65 36.90
N ALA A 300 1.29 -22.14 37.62
CA ALA A 300 1.84 -23.47 37.46
C ALA A 300 0.83 -24.60 37.70
N LYS A 301 -0.07 -24.49 38.70
CA LYS A 301 -1.07 -25.53 39.02
C LYS A 301 -2.12 -25.66 37.94
N GLU A 302 -2.62 -24.53 37.43
CA GLU A 302 -3.59 -24.51 36.33
C GLU A 302 -2.95 -25.02 35.02
N ASN A 303 -1.73 -24.57 34.71
CA ASN A 303 -0.97 -25.09 33.57
C ASN A 303 -0.66 -26.60 33.69
N GLU A 304 -0.39 -27.14 34.87
CA GLU A 304 -0.18 -28.57 35.04
C GLU A 304 -1.47 -29.36 34.84
N MET A 305 -2.61 -28.87 35.32
CA MET A 305 -3.93 -29.44 35.03
C MET A 305 -4.24 -29.39 33.54
N LEU A 306 -3.94 -28.28 32.84
CA LEU A 306 -4.09 -28.16 31.39
C LEU A 306 -3.18 -29.16 30.64
N ARG A 307 -1.92 -29.31 31.05
CA ARG A 307 -0.96 -30.29 30.50
C ARG A 307 -1.40 -31.73 30.74
N LYS A 308 -1.95 -32.05 31.92
CA LYS A 308 -2.55 -33.36 32.25
C LYS A 308 -3.80 -33.65 31.39
N ARG A 309 -4.65 -32.64 31.16
CA ARG A 309 -5.82 -32.71 30.27
C ARG A 309 -5.40 -32.95 28.82
N VAL A 310 -4.42 -32.20 28.31
CA VAL A 310 -3.85 -32.38 26.96
C VAL A 310 -3.21 -33.75 26.78
N LYS A 311 -2.37 -34.22 27.72
CA LYS A 311 -1.80 -35.59 27.67
C LYS A 311 -2.88 -36.68 27.63
N THR A 312 -3.96 -36.51 28.39
CA THR A 312 -5.10 -37.45 28.39
C THR A 312 -5.85 -37.44 27.05
N LEU A 313 -6.07 -36.26 26.45
CA LEU A 313 -6.71 -36.13 25.13
C LEU A 313 -5.84 -36.68 23.99
N ILE A 314 -4.51 -36.52 24.06
CA ILE A 314 -3.55 -37.14 23.14
C ILE A 314 -3.60 -38.67 23.26
N LYS A 315 -3.57 -39.24 24.48
CA LYS A 315 -3.74 -40.69 24.69
C LYS A 315 -5.08 -41.21 24.13
N ARG A 316 -6.15 -40.41 24.22
CA ARG A 316 -7.48 -40.70 23.66
C ARG A 316 -7.63 -40.33 22.16
N LYS A 317 -6.52 -40.07 21.44
CA LYS A 317 -6.47 -39.69 20.00
C LYS A 317 -7.34 -38.48 19.60
N LYS A 318 -7.80 -37.66 20.56
CA LYS A 318 -8.73 -36.53 20.34
C LYS A 318 -8.02 -35.27 19.80
N ILE A 319 -7.37 -35.40 18.65
CA ILE A 319 -6.50 -34.37 18.05
C ILE A 319 -7.22 -33.02 17.86
N ARG A 320 -8.50 -33.01 17.48
CA ARG A 320 -9.29 -31.76 17.32
C ARG A 320 -9.53 -31.00 18.64
N GLU A 321 -9.68 -31.71 19.77
CA GLU A 321 -9.81 -31.07 21.09
C GLU A 321 -8.45 -30.57 21.60
N VAL A 322 -7.36 -31.32 21.33
CA VAL A 322 -5.99 -30.88 21.60
C VAL A 322 -5.64 -29.60 20.82
N GLN A 323 -6.03 -29.52 19.55
CA GLN A 323 -5.84 -28.32 18.72
C GLN A 323 -6.61 -27.11 19.26
N LYS A 324 -7.85 -27.28 19.75
CA LYS A 324 -8.59 -26.19 20.40
C LYS A 324 -7.92 -25.66 21.67
N ILE A 325 -7.26 -26.52 22.45
CA ILE A 325 -6.55 -26.08 23.67
C ILE A 325 -5.23 -25.36 23.31
N LEU A 326 -4.52 -25.84 22.29
CA LEU A 326 -3.24 -25.27 21.84
C LEU A 326 -3.38 -23.96 21.03
N GLN A 327 -4.60 -23.54 20.69
CA GLN A 327 -4.85 -22.27 20.01
C GLN A 327 -4.78 -21.04 20.95
N ASN A 328 -4.71 -21.22 22.27
CA ASN A 328 -4.85 -20.14 23.24
C ASN A 328 -3.55 -19.36 23.58
N GLU A 329 -2.38 -19.76 23.07
CA GLU A 329 -1.18 -18.90 23.10
C GLU A 329 -1.11 -18.00 21.85
N GLU A 330 -2.00 -17.01 21.74
CA GLU A 330 -1.73 -15.88 20.85
C GLU A 330 -0.48 -15.14 21.35
N TYR A 331 0.51 -14.91 20.47
CA TYR A 331 1.63 -14.00 20.77
C TYR A 331 1.06 -12.59 20.94
N ILE A 332 0.96 -12.12 22.18
CA ILE A 332 0.47 -10.77 22.51
C ILE A 332 1.52 -9.75 22.06
N PRO A 333 1.21 -8.88 21.07
CA PRO A 333 2.17 -7.87 20.60
C PRO A 333 2.59 -6.93 21.73
N TRP A 334 3.86 -6.52 21.75
CA TRP A 334 4.41 -5.71 22.84
C TRP A 334 3.69 -4.37 22.99
N GLY A 335 3.20 -3.82 21.88
CA GLY A 335 2.41 -2.59 21.84
C GLY A 335 3.26 -1.32 21.80
N ARG A 336 2.67 -0.23 21.29
CA ARG A 336 3.38 1.01 20.93
C ARG A 336 4.25 1.59 22.05
N ASP A 337 3.76 1.55 23.29
CA ASP A 337 4.47 2.09 24.45
C ASP A 337 5.76 1.35 24.75
N LYS A 338 5.78 0.02 24.60
CA LYS A 338 6.94 -0.83 24.87
C LYS A 338 7.94 -0.76 23.72
N GLN A 339 7.44 -0.85 22.48
CA GLN A 339 8.21 -0.59 21.25
C GLN A 339 8.97 0.74 21.35
N ALA A 340 8.27 1.83 21.72
CA ALA A 340 8.86 3.15 21.83
C ALA A 340 9.86 3.29 22.99
N LYS A 341 9.64 2.62 24.13
CA LYS A 341 10.61 2.62 25.25
C LYS A 341 11.92 1.92 24.86
N LEU A 342 11.83 0.70 24.32
CA LEU A 342 13.00 -0.05 23.87
C LEU A 342 13.74 0.70 22.75
N GLY A 343 13.00 1.17 21.74
CA GLY A 343 13.55 1.93 20.64
C GLY A 343 14.25 3.21 21.09
N CYS A 344 13.75 3.92 22.13
CA CYS A 344 14.46 5.07 22.68
C CYS A 344 15.80 4.69 23.33
N ARG A 345 15.87 3.64 24.16
CA ARG A 345 17.15 3.22 24.78
C ARG A 345 18.17 2.77 23.73
N LEU A 346 17.73 2.07 22.70
CA LEU A 346 18.60 1.65 21.59
C LEU A 346 19.09 2.83 20.73
N ILE A 347 18.27 3.87 20.54
CA ILE A 347 18.68 5.12 19.87
C ILE A 347 19.67 5.91 20.74
N GLU A 348 19.48 5.92 22.05
CA GLU A 348 20.36 6.59 23.02
C GLU A 348 21.78 6.01 22.98
N LEU A 349 21.89 4.68 23.09
CA LEU A 349 23.16 3.96 22.90
C LEU A 349 23.78 4.26 21.53
N LEU A 350 22.99 4.31 20.44
CA LEU A 350 23.49 4.72 19.12
C LEU A 350 24.03 6.17 19.12
N THR A 351 23.37 7.12 19.78
CA THR A 351 23.83 8.52 19.88
C THR A 351 25.06 8.72 20.77
N GLU A 352 25.28 7.83 21.74
CA GLU A 352 26.47 7.82 22.61
C GLU A 352 27.72 7.26 21.92
N ILE A 353 27.55 6.50 20.83
CA ILE A 353 28.60 5.61 20.27
C ILE A 353 28.93 5.92 18.80
N ALA A 354 27.94 6.33 18.01
CA ALA A 354 28.16 6.59 16.58
C ALA A 354 28.88 7.94 16.40
N TYR A 355 30.16 7.90 16.03
CA TYR A 355 30.96 9.07 15.69
C TYR A 355 31.38 9.07 14.21
N VAL A 356 31.54 10.28 13.67
CA VAL A 356 32.01 10.60 12.33
C VAL A 356 33.48 10.97 12.44
N GLN A 357 34.32 10.27 11.70
CA GLN A 357 35.74 10.62 11.53
C GLN A 357 35.89 11.64 10.40
N SER A 358 36.84 12.57 10.56
CA SER A 358 37.17 13.61 9.60
C SER A 358 37.50 13.05 8.20
N PRO A 359 37.29 13.80 7.10
CA PRO A 359 37.59 13.29 5.77
C PRO A 359 39.11 13.27 5.54
N VAL A 360 39.56 12.37 4.65
CA VAL A 360 40.99 12.14 4.31
C VAL A 360 41.70 13.40 3.75
N SER A 361 40.95 14.46 3.44
CA SER A 361 41.44 15.76 2.98
C SER A 361 41.84 16.74 4.10
N GLN A 362 41.74 16.36 5.39
CA GLN A 362 42.29 17.17 6.49
C GLN A 362 43.83 17.00 6.54
N SER A 363 44.60 18.06 6.78
CA SER A 363 46.07 17.93 6.91
C SER A 363 46.45 17.17 8.18
N ALA A 364 47.59 16.48 8.13
CA ALA A 364 48.07 15.62 9.23
C ALA A 364 48.35 16.39 10.53
N ASP A 365 48.62 17.69 10.45
CA ASP A 365 48.91 18.56 11.60
C ASP A 365 47.65 19.08 12.32
N ALA A 366 46.46 18.84 11.77
CA ALA A 366 45.20 19.29 12.38
C ALA A 366 44.60 18.19 13.29
N PRO A 367 44.07 18.55 14.48
CA PRO A 367 43.47 17.57 15.37
C PRO A 367 42.24 16.91 14.73
N PRO A 368 41.98 15.62 15.01
CA PRO A 368 40.91 14.87 14.36
C PRO A 368 39.54 15.41 14.77
N ASP A 369 38.78 15.91 13.78
CA ASP A 369 37.42 16.45 13.95
C ASP A 369 36.38 15.32 14.16
N ILE A 370 36.42 14.72 15.35
CA ILE A 370 35.52 13.64 15.76
C ILE A 370 34.18 14.24 16.21
N ARG A 371 33.15 14.08 15.37
CA ARG A 371 31.80 14.62 15.63
C ARG A 371 30.78 13.50 15.82
N PRO A 372 29.84 13.59 16.79
CA PRO A 372 28.80 12.57 16.91
C PRO A 372 27.91 12.56 15.67
N ALA A 373 27.68 11.36 15.14
CA ALA A 373 26.92 11.06 13.93
C ALA A 373 25.44 11.43 14.06
N PHE A 374 24.88 11.20 15.24
CA PHE A 374 23.48 11.40 15.56
C PHE A 374 23.36 12.28 16.82
N ARG A 375 22.52 13.31 16.77
CA ARG A 375 22.30 14.26 17.87
C ARG A 375 20.81 14.37 18.18
N HIS A 376 20.40 14.06 19.41
CA HIS A 376 19.03 14.36 19.86
C HIS A 376 18.90 15.86 20.12
N ILE A 377 18.06 16.53 19.33
CA ILE A 377 17.80 17.98 19.44
C ILE A 377 16.31 18.28 19.31
N PHE A 378 15.88 19.45 19.77
CA PHE A 378 14.49 19.90 19.65
C PHE A 378 14.33 20.90 18.51
N LYS A 379 13.58 20.54 17.47
CA LYS A 379 13.21 21.45 16.37
C LYS A 379 11.79 21.94 16.50
N ILE A 380 11.54 23.13 15.97
CA ILE A 380 10.22 23.71 15.82
C ILE A 380 9.69 23.25 14.44
N ILE A 381 8.72 22.33 14.45
CA ILE A 381 8.17 21.70 13.24
C ILE A 381 6.72 22.16 13.07
N ALA A 382 6.36 22.63 11.87
CA ALA A 382 4.97 22.80 11.50
C ALA A 382 4.35 21.45 11.16
N MET A 383 3.32 21.04 11.92
CA MET A 383 2.56 19.82 11.66
C MET A 383 1.66 20.00 10.44
N GLU A 384 1.21 18.89 9.84
CA GLU A 384 0.24 18.85 8.75
C GLU A 384 -1.06 19.62 9.07
N SER A 385 -1.43 19.70 10.35
CA SER A 385 -2.56 20.50 10.87
C SER A 385 -2.29 22.01 10.98
N GLY A 386 -1.18 22.52 10.42
CA GLY A 386 -0.72 23.90 10.55
C GLY A 386 -0.14 24.25 11.92
N GLN A 387 -0.32 23.39 12.95
CA GLN A 387 0.18 23.66 14.29
C GLN A 387 1.70 23.54 14.37
N ILE A 388 2.36 24.65 14.70
CA ILE A 388 3.78 24.68 15.03
C ILE A 388 4.00 24.03 16.40
N ARG A 389 4.92 23.05 16.49
CA ARG A 389 5.26 22.35 17.74
C ARG A 389 6.75 22.12 17.88
N LYS A 390 7.30 22.38 19.07
CA LYS A 390 8.65 21.92 19.46
C LYS A 390 8.61 20.39 19.60
N CYS A 391 9.48 19.69 18.89
CA CYS A 391 9.53 18.24 18.81
C CYS A 391 10.97 17.75 18.88
N GLY A 392 11.23 16.69 19.66
CA GLY A 392 12.53 16.03 19.68
C GLY A 392 12.75 15.19 18.42
N VAL A 393 13.92 15.38 17.82
CA VAL A 393 14.36 14.74 16.59
C VAL A 393 15.78 14.21 16.78
N ILE A 394 16.13 13.15 16.05
CA ILE A 394 17.53 12.73 15.89
C ILE A 394 18.05 13.39 14.62
N GLU A 395 18.98 14.33 14.75
CA GLU A 395 19.68 14.96 13.63
C GLU A 395 20.95 14.17 13.26
N CYS A 396 21.18 13.99 11.96
CA CYS A 396 22.33 13.31 11.37
C CYS A 396 23.38 14.35 10.92
N ASP A 397 24.67 14.06 11.12
CA ASP A 397 25.74 14.92 10.62
C ASP A 397 25.79 14.95 9.08
N LYS A 398 26.12 16.11 8.50
CA LYS A 398 26.11 16.34 7.04
C LYS A 398 27.00 15.35 6.28
N MET A 399 28.15 14.95 6.84
CA MET A 399 29.10 14.08 6.13
C MET A 399 28.53 12.70 5.81
N ILE A 400 27.62 12.21 6.66
CA ILE A 400 26.90 10.96 6.44
C ILE A 400 25.94 11.11 5.26
N LEU A 401 25.25 12.25 5.16
CA LEU A 401 24.29 12.56 4.08
C LEU A 401 24.98 12.62 2.71
N THR A 402 26.15 13.24 2.61
CA THR A 402 26.94 13.31 1.36
C THR A 402 27.33 11.93 0.82
N GLY A 403 27.43 10.91 1.68
CA GLY A 403 27.68 9.52 1.30
C GLY A 403 26.43 8.64 1.20
N LEU A 404 25.26 9.11 1.62
CA LEU A 404 24.07 8.30 1.88
C LEU A 404 23.50 7.67 0.62
N GLU A 405 23.39 8.43 -0.46
CA GLU A 405 22.85 7.96 -1.73
C GLU A 405 23.68 6.81 -2.35
N ARG A 406 25.00 6.99 -2.40
CA ARG A 406 25.97 5.97 -2.84
C ARG A 406 26.03 4.75 -1.90
N THR A 407 25.28 4.80 -0.79
CA THR A 407 25.11 3.74 0.21
C THR A 407 23.71 3.12 0.19
N ALA A 408 22.72 3.70 -0.51
CA ALA A 408 21.39 3.09 -0.69
C ALA A 408 21.48 1.66 -1.25
N ARG A 409 22.35 1.46 -2.25
CA ARG A 409 22.74 0.14 -2.81
C ARG A 409 23.37 -0.85 -1.82
N HIS A 410 23.76 -0.41 -0.62
CA HIS A 410 24.35 -1.22 0.45
C HIS A 410 23.41 -1.39 1.66
N MET A 411 22.24 -0.74 1.66
CA MET A 411 21.24 -0.91 2.71
C MET A 411 20.63 -2.30 2.63
N ILE A 412 20.47 -2.96 3.78
CA ILE A 412 19.84 -4.28 3.83
C ILE A 412 18.35 -4.11 3.50
N ILE A 413 17.91 -4.76 2.43
CA ILE A 413 16.49 -5.02 2.16
C ILE A 413 16.23 -6.47 2.63
N PRO A 414 15.78 -6.68 3.90
CA PRO A 414 15.64 -8.02 4.47
C PRO A 414 14.45 -8.79 3.89
N TYR A 415 13.49 -8.09 3.30
CA TYR A 415 12.28 -8.67 2.72
C TYR A 415 12.31 -8.46 1.21
N VAL A 416 12.50 -9.55 0.47
CA VAL A 416 12.47 -9.60 -1.00
C VAL A 416 11.19 -10.31 -1.49
N PRO A 417 10.80 -10.18 -2.77
CA PRO A 417 9.69 -10.96 -3.33
C PRO A 417 9.90 -12.46 -3.15
N MET A 418 8.82 -13.22 -2.94
CA MET A 418 8.93 -14.63 -2.55
C MET A 418 9.39 -15.51 -3.72
N LEU A 419 10.34 -16.41 -3.48
CA LEU A 419 10.84 -17.36 -4.49
C LEU A 419 9.87 -18.52 -4.80
N VAL A 420 8.77 -18.64 -4.06
CA VAL A 420 7.73 -19.67 -4.21
C VAL A 420 6.34 -19.09 -3.93
N PRO A 421 5.26 -19.72 -4.42
CA PRO A 421 3.88 -19.36 -4.11
C PRO A 421 3.63 -19.05 -2.62
N PRO A 422 2.97 -17.92 -2.29
CA PRO A 422 2.62 -17.55 -0.91
C PRO A 422 1.74 -18.57 -0.18
N ARG A 423 1.69 -18.48 1.15
CA ARG A 423 0.69 -19.17 1.97
C ARG A 423 -0.70 -18.64 1.63
N LYS A 424 -1.59 -19.58 1.29
CA LYS A 424 -3.01 -19.32 1.10
C LYS A 424 -3.64 -18.66 2.34
N TRP A 425 -4.45 -17.63 2.13
CA TRP A 425 -5.17 -16.92 3.19
C TRP A 425 -6.28 -17.78 3.81
N LYS A 426 -6.38 -17.72 5.15
CA LYS A 426 -7.34 -18.50 5.96
C LYS A 426 -7.89 -17.74 7.18
N GLY A 427 -7.49 -16.49 7.36
CA GLY A 427 -7.80 -15.67 8.55
C GLY A 427 -7.01 -14.36 8.54
N TYR A 428 -7.25 -13.50 9.52
CA TYR A 428 -6.65 -12.15 9.61
C TYR A 428 -5.11 -12.15 9.56
N ASP A 429 -4.43 -13.09 10.23
CA ASP A 429 -2.97 -13.20 10.33
C ASP A 429 -2.42 -14.54 9.82
N ASN A 430 -3.19 -15.21 8.94
CA ASN A 430 -2.88 -16.55 8.45
C ASN A 430 -2.93 -16.61 6.91
N GLY A 431 -1.84 -16.19 6.28
CA GLY A 431 -1.62 -16.18 4.82
C GLY A 431 -0.30 -15.46 4.50
N GLY A 432 -0.03 -15.16 3.24
CA GLY A 432 1.14 -14.38 2.82
C GLY A 432 2.47 -15.11 2.96
N HIS A 433 3.43 -14.56 3.71
CA HIS A 433 4.77 -15.13 3.89
C HIS A 433 4.75 -16.37 4.80
N PHE A 434 5.83 -17.18 4.80
CA PHE A 434 5.86 -18.39 5.64
C PHE A 434 6.00 -18.10 7.14
N TYR A 435 6.92 -17.20 7.50
CA TYR A 435 7.31 -16.82 8.87
C TYR A 435 7.13 -15.32 9.14
N LEU A 436 7.27 -14.46 8.12
CA LEU A 436 7.07 -13.02 8.29
C LEU A 436 5.58 -12.70 8.60
N PRO A 437 5.26 -11.96 9.67
CA PRO A 437 3.88 -11.61 10.02
C PRO A 437 3.15 -10.92 8.88
N SER A 438 2.08 -11.56 8.43
CA SER A 438 1.32 -11.16 7.26
C SER A 438 -0.14 -10.97 7.66
N TYR A 439 -0.62 -9.73 7.58
CA TYR A 439 -1.97 -9.34 7.99
C TYR A 439 -2.83 -9.02 6.76
N LEU A 440 -4.06 -9.57 6.74
CA LEU A 440 -5.03 -9.46 5.66
C LEU A 440 -5.41 -8.00 5.35
N MET A 441 -5.47 -7.16 6.38
CA MET A 441 -5.91 -5.76 6.29
C MET A 441 -4.88 -4.82 6.93
N ARG A 442 -4.56 -3.73 6.25
CA ARG A 442 -3.74 -2.61 6.75
C ARG A 442 -4.58 -1.72 7.68
N THR A 443 -4.78 -2.14 8.93
CA THR A 443 -5.64 -1.43 9.90
C THR A 443 -5.03 -0.15 10.49
N HIS A 444 -3.75 0.12 10.21
CA HIS A 444 -2.94 1.22 10.79
C HIS A 444 -2.94 1.32 12.33
N GLY A 445 -3.46 0.31 13.03
CA GLY A 445 -3.59 0.27 14.49
C GLY A 445 -5.00 0.49 15.04
N SER A 446 -6.03 0.65 14.19
CA SER A 446 -7.42 0.65 14.65
C SER A 446 -7.81 -0.75 15.12
N LYS A 447 -8.30 -0.84 16.36
CA LYS A 447 -8.70 -2.13 16.95
C LYS A 447 -9.98 -2.67 16.31
N GLN A 448 -10.96 -1.79 16.08
CA GLN A 448 -12.28 -2.19 15.59
C GLN A 448 -12.20 -2.83 14.19
N GLN A 449 -11.29 -2.35 13.33
CA GLN A 449 -11.02 -2.98 12.04
C GLN A 449 -10.40 -4.38 12.19
N GLN A 450 -9.44 -4.54 13.11
CA GLN A 450 -8.81 -5.84 13.38
C GLN A 450 -9.81 -6.84 13.97
N GLU A 451 -10.65 -6.39 14.90
CA GLU A 451 -11.69 -7.20 15.55
C GLU A 451 -12.79 -7.59 14.55
N ALA A 452 -13.28 -6.66 13.72
CA ALA A 452 -14.27 -6.94 12.67
C ALA A 452 -13.79 -8.02 11.69
N VAL A 453 -12.53 -7.96 11.24
CA VAL A 453 -11.96 -8.96 10.31
C VAL A 453 -11.60 -10.27 11.02
N LYS A 454 -11.18 -10.25 12.30
CA LYS A 454 -10.97 -11.47 13.10
C LYS A 454 -12.28 -12.23 13.35
N ASN A 455 -13.38 -11.51 13.58
CA ASN A 455 -14.67 -12.09 13.95
C ASN A 455 -15.52 -12.53 12.74
N ALA A 456 -15.13 -12.16 11.52
CA ALA A 456 -15.85 -12.52 10.30
C ALA A 456 -15.81 -14.05 10.02
N PRO A 457 -16.96 -14.70 9.76
CA PRO A 457 -16.99 -16.12 9.41
C PRO A 457 -16.15 -16.45 8.17
N PHE A 458 -15.45 -17.59 8.20
CA PHE A 458 -14.65 -18.07 7.06
C PHE A 458 -15.48 -18.22 5.78
N SER A 459 -16.76 -18.61 5.89
CA SER A 459 -17.70 -18.72 4.77
C SER A 459 -17.90 -17.38 4.05
N GLN A 460 -18.14 -16.31 4.81
CA GLN A 460 -18.28 -14.93 4.33
C GLN A 460 -16.97 -14.43 3.69
N MET A 461 -15.82 -14.68 4.33
CA MET A 461 -14.51 -14.20 3.85
C MET A 461 -13.89 -15.04 2.72
N LYS A 462 -14.48 -16.19 2.37
CA LYS A 462 -13.90 -17.17 1.44
C LYS A 462 -13.47 -16.56 0.10
N LYS A 463 -14.31 -15.71 -0.50
CA LYS A 463 -14.01 -15.12 -1.82
C LYS A 463 -12.92 -14.05 -1.76
N ILE A 464 -12.81 -13.31 -0.66
CA ILE A 464 -11.68 -12.40 -0.40
C ILE A 464 -10.36 -13.18 -0.33
N TYR A 465 -10.34 -14.31 0.38
CA TYR A 465 -9.15 -15.17 0.45
C TYR A 465 -8.79 -15.76 -0.92
N GLU A 466 -9.79 -16.26 -1.67
CA GLU A 466 -9.57 -16.76 -3.04
C GLU A 466 -9.00 -15.69 -3.98
N ALA A 467 -9.40 -14.42 -3.85
CA ALA A 467 -8.91 -13.34 -4.70
C ALA A 467 -7.48 -12.91 -4.34
N LEU A 468 -7.17 -12.75 -3.04
CA LEU A 468 -5.80 -12.46 -2.58
C LEU A 468 -4.83 -13.59 -2.89
N ASP A 469 -5.27 -14.84 -2.75
CA ASP A 469 -4.53 -16.01 -3.22
C ASP A 469 -4.25 -15.91 -4.72
N THR A 470 -5.23 -15.49 -5.52
CA THR A 470 -5.08 -15.38 -6.98
C THR A 470 -4.01 -14.35 -7.35
N LEU A 471 -4.13 -13.13 -6.82
CA LEU A 471 -3.14 -12.06 -7.02
C LEU A 471 -1.74 -12.46 -6.52
N GLY A 472 -1.66 -13.19 -5.41
CA GLY A 472 -0.41 -13.69 -4.85
C GLY A 472 0.25 -14.84 -5.61
N ASN A 473 -0.51 -15.58 -6.43
CA ASN A 473 0.00 -16.72 -7.21
C ASN A 473 0.41 -16.35 -8.65
N THR A 474 0.28 -15.09 -9.06
CA THR A 474 0.84 -14.59 -10.32
C THR A 474 2.36 -14.47 -10.19
N LYS A 475 3.10 -15.20 -11.05
CA LYS A 475 4.57 -15.28 -11.04
C LYS A 475 5.15 -14.20 -11.96
N TRP A 476 6.09 -13.42 -11.43
CA TRP A 476 6.78 -12.32 -12.11
C TRP A 476 8.25 -12.63 -12.35
N ARG A 477 8.87 -12.00 -13.34
CA ARG A 477 10.33 -11.97 -13.52
C ARG A 477 10.80 -10.55 -13.87
N ILE A 478 12.11 -10.34 -13.87
CA ILE A 478 12.71 -9.10 -14.34
C ILE A 478 12.88 -9.15 -15.87
N ASN A 479 12.40 -8.12 -16.58
CA ASN A 479 12.76 -7.88 -17.97
C ASN A 479 14.22 -7.40 -18.02
N LYS A 480 15.15 -8.30 -18.37
CA LYS A 480 16.59 -8.01 -18.35
C LYS A 480 16.97 -6.91 -19.33
N ARG A 481 16.49 -6.98 -20.59
CA ARG A 481 16.77 -5.98 -21.63
C ARG A 481 16.46 -4.56 -21.16
N LEU A 482 15.30 -4.38 -20.50
CA LEU A 482 14.92 -3.06 -20.00
C LEU A 482 15.68 -2.67 -18.73
N LEU A 483 15.99 -3.61 -17.83
CA LEU A 483 16.85 -3.31 -16.67
C LEU A 483 18.24 -2.84 -17.13
N ASP A 484 18.83 -3.46 -18.15
CA ASP A 484 20.16 -3.07 -18.67
C ASP A 484 20.14 -1.65 -19.28
N VAL A 485 19.05 -1.26 -19.96
CA VAL A 485 18.84 0.13 -20.44
C VAL A 485 18.70 1.11 -19.28
N VAL A 486 17.90 0.75 -18.26
CA VAL A 486 17.71 1.56 -17.04
C VAL A 486 19.03 1.72 -16.27
N GLU A 487 19.80 0.65 -16.08
CA GLU A 487 21.11 0.69 -15.42
C GLU A 487 22.09 1.59 -16.20
N SER A 488 22.03 1.57 -17.53
CA SER A 488 22.85 2.43 -18.40
C SER A 488 22.48 3.91 -18.25
N ILE A 489 21.20 4.27 -18.35
CA ILE A 489 20.73 5.65 -18.11
C ILE A 489 21.13 6.12 -16.70
N TRP A 490 20.93 5.25 -15.70
CA TRP A 490 21.25 5.55 -14.31
C TRP A 490 22.75 5.74 -14.10
N ALA A 491 23.60 4.94 -14.73
CA ALA A 491 25.05 5.09 -14.71
C ALA A 491 25.50 6.42 -15.33
N SER A 492 24.87 6.83 -16.44
CA SER A 492 25.19 8.06 -17.18
C SER A 492 24.71 9.38 -16.54
N GLY A 493 23.86 9.34 -15.51
CA GLY A 493 23.42 10.53 -14.77
C GLY A 493 21.93 10.64 -14.49
N GLY A 494 21.10 9.73 -15.00
CA GLY A 494 19.64 9.82 -14.86
C GLY A 494 19.03 10.86 -15.82
N ASP A 495 18.03 11.61 -15.34
CA ASP A 495 17.34 12.72 -16.03
C ASP A 495 16.67 12.40 -17.40
N ILE A 496 16.53 11.11 -17.72
CA ILE A 496 15.93 10.60 -18.96
C ILE A 496 14.77 9.66 -18.58
N ALA A 497 13.70 9.65 -19.39
CA ALA A 497 12.52 8.79 -19.18
C ALA A 497 11.86 8.95 -17.79
N GLY A 498 11.90 10.15 -17.22
CA GLY A 498 11.34 10.42 -15.88
C GLY A 498 12.17 9.85 -14.72
N LEU A 499 13.36 9.28 -14.97
CA LEU A 499 14.35 9.08 -13.91
C LEU A 499 14.86 10.45 -13.44
N VAL A 500 15.08 10.57 -12.14
CA VAL A 500 15.60 11.78 -11.50
C VAL A 500 17.05 12.08 -11.94
N ASN A 501 17.42 13.36 -12.06
CA ASN A 501 18.81 13.78 -12.25
C ASN A 501 19.68 13.42 -11.02
N ARG A 502 20.85 12.82 -11.25
CA ARG A 502 21.79 12.39 -10.20
C ARG A 502 22.61 13.51 -9.55
N GLU A 503 22.63 14.69 -10.14
CA GLU A 503 23.33 15.87 -9.61
C GLU A 503 22.40 16.80 -8.81
N ASP A 504 23.00 17.66 -8.00
CA ASP A 504 22.27 18.67 -7.21
C ASP A 504 22.14 19.96 -8.04
N VAL A 505 20.97 20.62 -8.05
CA VAL A 505 20.89 21.93 -8.69
C VAL A 505 21.76 22.94 -7.93
N SER A 506 22.38 23.86 -8.68
CA SER A 506 23.23 24.88 -8.10
C SER A 506 22.45 25.75 -7.09
N ILE A 507 23.12 26.07 -5.99
CA ILE A 507 22.60 27.02 -5.00
C ILE A 507 23.08 28.41 -5.47
N PRO A 508 22.18 29.38 -5.71
CA PRO A 508 22.59 30.71 -6.15
C PRO A 508 23.53 31.39 -5.15
N ASP A 509 24.54 32.08 -5.66
CA ASP A 509 25.43 32.97 -4.89
C ASP A 509 24.82 34.36 -4.70
N LEU A 510 25.35 35.12 -3.74
CA LEU A 510 24.89 36.48 -3.42
C LEU A 510 25.94 37.50 -3.86
N ASN A 511 25.66 38.20 -4.95
CA ASN A 511 26.56 39.17 -5.57
C ASN A 511 26.04 40.63 -5.45
N SER A 512 25.14 40.90 -4.49
CA SER A 512 24.48 42.20 -4.32
C SER A 512 24.20 42.52 -2.85
N GLU A 513 24.20 43.81 -2.52
CA GLU A 513 23.89 44.35 -1.20
C GLU A 513 22.43 44.81 -1.05
N ASP A 514 21.62 44.82 -2.12
CA ASP A 514 20.24 45.31 -2.02
C ASP A 514 19.35 44.40 -1.16
N SER A 515 18.53 45.03 -0.34
CA SER A 515 17.58 44.41 0.58
C SER A 515 16.47 43.57 -0.10
N SER A 516 16.06 43.91 -1.32
CA SER A 516 15.05 43.18 -2.09
C SER A 516 15.67 42.00 -2.85
N GLU A 517 16.82 42.20 -3.49
CA GLU A 517 17.60 41.12 -4.12
C GLU A 517 18.08 40.10 -3.09
N ILE A 518 18.56 40.52 -1.91
CA ILE A 518 18.87 39.62 -0.78
C ILE A 518 17.65 38.81 -0.34
N ARG A 519 16.44 39.38 -0.39
CA ARG A 519 15.19 38.67 -0.03
C ARG A 519 14.84 37.61 -1.08
N GLU A 520 15.01 37.92 -2.35
CA GLU A 520 14.75 36.99 -3.47
C GLU A 520 15.82 35.91 -3.56
N TRP A 521 17.10 36.25 -3.42
CA TRP A 521 18.20 35.31 -3.24
C TRP A 521 17.92 34.33 -2.08
N ARG A 522 17.50 34.83 -0.90
CA ARG A 522 17.10 33.98 0.24
C ARG A 522 15.95 33.03 -0.10
N TRP A 523 15.05 33.41 -1.02
CA TRP A 523 13.95 32.55 -1.46
C TRP A 523 14.43 31.52 -2.48
N SER A 524 15.21 31.93 -3.49
CA SER A 524 15.82 31.05 -4.49
C SER A 524 16.77 30.02 -3.87
N VAL A 525 17.58 30.40 -2.88
CA VAL A 525 18.43 29.48 -2.10
C VAL A 525 17.60 28.49 -1.28
N ARG A 526 16.43 28.89 -0.75
CA ARG A 526 15.49 27.95 -0.09
C ARG A 526 14.84 27.02 -1.11
N LYS A 527 14.48 27.51 -2.29
CA LYS A 527 13.89 26.74 -3.40
C LYS A 527 14.86 25.68 -3.93
N ALA A 528 16.10 26.06 -4.24
CA ALA A 528 17.17 25.15 -4.66
C ALA A 528 17.48 24.09 -3.59
N LYS A 529 17.66 24.50 -2.32
CA LYS A 529 17.88 23.55 -1.21
C LYS A 529 16.70 22.62 -0.98
N LYS A 530 15.46 23.06 -1.22
CA LYS A 530 14.27 22.21 -1.18
C LYS A 530 14.22 21.24 -2.38
N LEU A 531 14.61 21.68 -3.57
CA LEU A 531 14.62 20.83 -4.77
C LEU A 531 15.66 19.70 -4.66
N ASN A 532 16.88 19.98 -4.21
CA ASN A 532 17.86 18.93 -3.92
C ASN A 532 17.36 17.97 -2.82
N GLN A 533 16.56 18.50 -1.89
CA GLN A 533 15.80 17.75 -0.88
C GLN A 533 14.51 17.08 -1.42
N GLU A 534 14.26 17.09 -2.73
CA GLU A 534 13.22 16.26 -3.36
C GLU A 534 13.88 15.27 -4.34
N LEU A 535 14.92 15.70 -5.07
CA LEU A 535 15.76 14.84 -5.90
C LEU A 535 16.41 13.71 -5.09
N HIS A 536 17.16 14.00 -4.02
CA HIS A 536 17.94 12.99 -3.28
C HIS A 536 17.09 11.85 -2.69
N SER A 537 15.83 12.09 -2.29
CA SER A 537 14.92 11.04 -1.82
C SER A 537 14.43 10.16 -2.97
N GLN A 538 14.15 10.74 -4.14
CA GLN A 538 13.84 9.99 -5.36
C GLN A 538 15.04 9.13 -5.79
N ARG A 539 16.27 9.66 -5.68
CA ARG A 539 17.52 8.92 -5.94
C ARG A 539 17.68 7.72 -5.01
N CYS A 540 17.38 7.89 -3.72
CA CYS A 540 17.38 6.79 -2.75
C CYS A 540 16.30 5.74 -3.04
N ASP A 541 15.09 6.14 -3.42
CA ASP A 541 14.01 5.21 -3.81
C ASP A 541 14.35 4.40 -5.07
N ILE A 542 14.94 5.05 -6.09
CA ILE A 542 15.40 4.39 -7.32
C ILE A 542 16.51 3.38 -7.01
N GLU A 543 17.53 3.73 -6.22
CA GLU A 543 18.57 2.76 -5.83
C GLU A 543 18.02 1.58 -5.00
N LEU A 544 17.00 1.79 -4.16
CA LEU A 544 16.33 0.70 -3.45
C LEU A 544 15.53 -0.21 -4.39
N LYS A 545 14.82 0.36 -5.39
CA LYS A 545 14.12 -0.38 -6.45
C LYS A 545 15.10 -1.21 -7.29
N LEU A 546 16.20 -0.58 -7.75
CA LEU A 546 17.24 -1.24 -8.54
C LEU A 546 18.01 -2.29 -7.72
N SER A 547 18.26 -2.06 -6.42
CA SER A 547 18.85 -3.07 -5.52
C SER A 547 18.02 -4.36 -5.48
N VAL A 548 16.68 -4.26 -5.40
CA VAL A 548 15.82 -5.46 -5.51
C VAL A 548 15.85 -6.03 -6.93
N ALA A 549 15.75 -5.21 -7.97
CA ALA A 549 15.79 -5.71 -9.36
C ALA A 549 17.08 -6.51 -9.64
N ARG A 550 18.25 -5.96 -9.29
CA ARG A 550 19.57 -6.60 -9.39
C ARG A 550 19.62 -7.95 -8.65
N ARG A 551 19.01 -8.04 -7.46
CA ARG A 551 18.97 -9.26 -6.63
C ARG A 551 17.99 -10.32 -7.15
N MET A 552 16.94 -9.92 -7.86
CA MET A 552 15.93 -10.83 -8.40
C MET A 552 16.12 -11.18 -9.89
N LYS A 553 17.05 -10.51 -10.60
CA LYS A 553 17.20 -10.63 -12.06
C LYS A 553 17.52 -12.04 -12.56
N ASP A 554 18.20 -12.86 -11.75
CA ASP A 554 18.64 -14.20 -12.14
C ASP A 554 17.74 -15.32 -11.56
N GLU A 555 16.63 -14.95 -10.92
CA GLU A 555 15.56 -15.89 -10.55
C GLU A 555 14.65 -16.17 -11.75
N GLU A 556 14.27 -17.43 -11.95
CA GLU A 556 13.30 -17.86 -12.98
C GLU A 556 11.91 -17.20 -12.78
N GLY A 557 11.62 -16.78 -11.56
CA GLY A 557 10.54 -15.86 -11.23
C GLY A 557 10.08 -15.96 -9.77
N PHE A 558 9.37 -14.94 -9.33
CA PHE A 558 9.03 -14.66 -7.93
C PHE A 558 7.58 -14.18 -7.78
N TYR A 559 7.12 -14.06 -6.54
CA TYR A 559 5.71 -13.83 -6.19
C TYR A 559 5.56 -12.69 -5.18
N TYR A 560 4.43 -11.99 -5.28
CA TYR A 560 4.06 -10.91 -4.37
C TYR A 560 2.86 -11.31 -3.51
N PRO A 561 3.04 -11.67 -2.22
CA PRO A 561 1.89 -11.80 -1.32
C PRO A 561 1.15 -10.46 -1.25
N HIS A 562 -0.18 -10.51 -1.43
CA HIS A 562 -1.06 -9.35 -1.41
C HIS A 562 -1.83 -9.27 -0.09
N ASN A 563 -2.12 -8.05 0.35
CA ASN A 563 -3.09 -7.75 1.41
C ASN A 563 -3.93 -6.51 1.05
N LEU A 564 -4.96 -6.23 1.85
CA LEU A 564 -5.93 -5.16 1.60
C LEU A 564 -5.61 -3.90 2.42
N ASP A 565 -6.10 -2.75 1.97
CA ASP A 565 -6.45 -1.66 2.89
C ASP A 565 -7.76 -1.95 3.64
N PHE A 566 -8.24 -1.01 4.46
CA PHE A 566 -9.47 -1.22 5.21
C PHE A 566 -10.76 -1.22 4.36
N ARG A 567 -10.67 -0.82 3.08
CA ARG A 567 -11.81 -0.64 2.16
C ARG A 567 -12.00 -1.86 1.25
N GLY A 568 -10.90 -2.55 0.96
CA GLY A 568 -10.87 -3.73 0.10
C GLY A 568 -10.00 -3.59 -1.14
N ARG A 569 -9.25 -2.49 -1.30
CA ARG A 569 -8.26 -2.38 -2.37
C ARG A 569 -7.03 -3.23 -2.04
N ALA A 570 -6.62 -4.08 -2.98
CA ALA A 570 -5.47 -4.97 -2.80
C ALA A 570 -4.13 -4.29 -3.14
N TYR A 571 -3.08 -4.71 -2.43
CA TYR A 571 -1.72 -4.18 -2.54
C TYR A 571 -0.68 -5.30 -2.30
N PRO A 572 0.41 -5.37 -3.09
CA PRO A 572 1.60 -6.12 -2.74
C PRO A 572 2.15 -5.72 -1.37
N MET A 573 2.65 -6.70 -0.62
CA MET A 573 3.30 -6.46 0.67
C MET A 573 4.76 -5.99 0.56
N HIS A 574 5.43 -6.22 -0.57
CA HIS A 574 6.80 -5.77 -0.80
C HIS A 574 6.85 -4.29 -1.21
N PRO A 575 7.53 -3.40 -0.48
CA PRO A 575 7.31 -1.96 -0.60
C PRO A 575 8.06 -1.26 -1.74
N HIS A 576 9.21 -1.78 -2.21
CA HIS A 576 10.08 -1.07 -3.14
C HIS A 576 9.74 -1.37 -4.61
N LEU A 577 10.15 -2.54 -5.10
CA LEU A 577 9.83 -3.04 -6.43
C LEU A 577 8.55 -3.88 -6.41
N ASN A 578 7.48 -3.40 -7.03
CA ASN A 578 6.23 -4.11 -7.29
C ASN A 578 5.46 -3.43 -8.44
N HIS A 579 4.44 -4.10 -8.99
CA HIS A 579 3.73 -3.65 -10.20
C HIS A 579 2.72 -2.51 -9.98
N LEU A 580 2.36 -2.17 -8.73
CA LEU A 580 1.55 -0.96 -8.43
C LEU A 580 2.37 0.33 -8.46
N SER A 581 3.71 0.23 -8.55
CA SER A 581 4.64 1.36 -8.45
C SER A 581 4.77 2.15 -9.77
N SER A 582 5.77 3.02 -9.86
CA SER A 582 6.10 3.90 -11.00
C SER A 582 6.39 3.14 -12.31
N ASP A 583 6.26 3.80 -13.46
CA ASP A 583 6.58 3.29 -14.83
C ASP A 583 7.83 2.41 -14.88
N LEU A 584 8.97 2.93 -14.38
CA LEU A 584 10.22 2.17 -14.15
C LEU A 584 10.01 0.75 -13.60
N CYS A 585 9.20 0.60 -12.55
CA CYS A 585 8.92 -0.69 -11.90
C CYS A 585 7.99 -1.57 -12.72
N ARG A 586 7.12 -0.98 -13.54
CA ARG A 586 6.17 -1.70 -14.39
C ARG A 586 6.88 -2.24 -15.63
N GLY A 587 7.66 -1.42 -16.33
CA GLY A 587 8.43 -1.84 -17.49
C GLY A 587 9.43 -2.98 -17.18
N ILE A 588 10.12 -2.93 -16.03
CA ILE A 588 11.08 -3.98 -15.65
C ILE A 588 10.42 -5.25 -15.06
N LEU A 589 9.09 -5.29 -14.89
CA LEU A 589 8.35 -6.43 -14.35
C LEU A 589 7.41 -7.03 -15.41
N GLU A 590 7.66 -8.29 -15.77
CA GLU A 590 6.85 -9.04 -16.72
C GLU A 590 6.40 -10.39 -16.12
N PHE A 591 5.41 -11.05 -16.71
CA PHE A 591 4.97 -12.37 -16.23
C PHE A 591 6.07 -13.41 -16.49
N ALA A 592 6.44 -14.21 -15.48
CA ALA A 592 7.47 -15.23 -15.62
C ALA A 592 7.04 -16.35 -16.58
N GLU A 593 5.75 -16.70 -16.59
CA GLU A 593 5.17 -17.55 -17.62
C GLU A 593 4.75 -16.69 -18.81
N GLY A 594 5.09 -17.11 -20.03
CA GLY A 594 4.69 -16.43 -21.26
C GLY A 594 3.62 -17.23 -22.02
N ARG A 595 2.94 -16.57 -22.97
CA ARG A 595 1.94 -17.19 -23.85
C ARG A 595 2.19 -16.82 -25.32
N PRO A 596 1.90 -17.70 -26.29
CA PRO A 596 1.94 -17.34 -27.70
C PRO A 596 0.89 -16.27 -28.00
N LEU A 597 1.27 -15.22 -28.71
CA LEU A 597 0.38 -14.08 -29.02
C LEU A 597 -0.89 -14.48 -29.78
N GLY A 598 -0.80 -15.43 -30.71
CA GLY A 598 -1.89 -15.72 -31.65
C GLY A 598 -2.22 -14.52 -32.54
N LYS A 599 -3.42 -14.51 -33.13
CA LYS A 599 -3.93 -13.37 -33.92
C LYS A 599 -4.38 -12.21 -33.00
N SER A 600 -5.20 -12.53 -32.00
CA SER A 600 -5.73 -11.54 -31.05
C SER A 600 -4.62 -10.84 -30.24
N GLY A 601 -3.68 -11.58 -29.66
CA GLY A 601 -2.62 -10.97 -28.84
C GLY A 601 -1.67 -10.07 -29.63
N LEU A 602 -1.45 -10.31 -30.93
CA LEU A 602 -0.70 -9.38 -31.77
C LEU A 602 -1.49 -8.08 -32.04
N ARG A 603 -2.82 -8.14 -32.15
CA ARG A 603 -3.68 -6.94 -32.21
C ARG A 603 -3.61 -6.17 -30.88
N TRP A 604 -3.73 -6.88 -29.75
CA TRP A 604 -3.69 -6.27 -28.42
C TRP A 604 -2.32 -5.74 -28.03
N LEU A 605 -1.20 -6.35 -28.46
CA LEU A 605 0.14 -5.81 -28.23
C LEU A 605 0.35 -4.46 -28.93
N ARG A 606 -0.16 -4.30 -30.16
CA ARG A 606 -0.18 -3.01 -30.87
C ARG A 606 -1.04 -1.98 -30.13
N ILE A 607 -2.29 -2.31 -29.81
CA ILE A 607 -3.20 -1.43 -29.06
C ILE A 607 -2.58 -1.01 -27.71
N HIS A 608 -1.91 -1.92 -27.02
CA HIS A 608 -1.23 -1.65 -25.76
C HIS A 608 -0.06 -0.66 -25.91
N LEU A 609 0.75 -0.78 -26.97
CA LEU A 609 1.80 0.19 -27.29
C LEU A 609 1.20 1.58 -27.55
N ALA A 610 0.11 1.66 -28.33
CA ALA A 610 -0.62 2.91 -28.58
C ALA A 610 -1.22 3.53 -27.30
N ASN A 611 -1.73 2.70 -26.36
CA ASN A 611 -2.20 3.17 -25.06
C ASN A 611 -1.06 3.76 -24.21
N LEU A 612 0.10 3.09 -24.16
CA LEU A 612 1.28 3.51 -23.39
C LEU A 612 1.96 4.75 -23.97
N TYR A 613 1.85 4.97 -25.28
CA TYR A 613 2.27 6.23 -25.91
C TYR A 613 1.45 7.42 -25.40
N GLY A 614 0.13 7.23 -25.19
CA GLY A 614 -0.76 8.24 -24.62
C GLY A 614 -0.90 9.45 -25.54
N SER A 615 -0.82 10.67 -24.98
CA SER A 615 -0.87 11.94 -25.74
C SER A 615 -2.13 12.14 -26.59
N GLY A 616 -3.23 11.44 -26.28
CA GLY A 616 -4.47 11.44 -27.06
C GLY A 616 -4.62 10.27 -28.03
N VAL A 617 -3.56 9.50 -28.29
CA VAL A 617 -3.65 8.24 -29.07
C VAL A 617 -4.57 7.25 -28.35
N GLU A 618 -4.60 7.27 -27.02
CA GLU A 618 -5.50 6.44 -26.21
C GLU A 618 -7.00 6.79 -26.41
N LYS A 619 -7.30 7.89 -27.11
CA LYS A 619 -8.67 8.36 -27.44
C LYS A 619 -9.08 8.14 -28.89
N LEU A 620 -8.20 7.55 -29.69
CA LEU A 620 -8.60 6.96 -30.96
C LEU A 620 -9.41 5.67 -30.72
N SER A 621 -10.23 5.31 -31.71
CA SER A 621 -10.81 3.96 -31.80
C SER A 621 -9.70 2.92 -31.89
N TYR A 622 -10.00 1.64 -31.60
CA TYR A 622 -8.97 0.59 -31.67
C TYR A 622 -8.28 0.51 -33.04
N ASP A 623 -8.97 0.81 -34.13
CA ASP A 623 -8.39 0.76 -35.47
C ASP A 623 -7.52 1.99 -35.77
N GLY A 624 -7.86 3.16 -35.22
CA GLY A 624 -6.96 4.33 -35.21
C GLY A 624 -5.70 4.12 -34.35
N ARG A 625 -5.83 3.41 -33.21
CA ARG A 625 -4.68 2.96 -32.41
C ARG A 625 -3.80 1.97 -33.16
N LEU A 626 -4.39 1.08 -33.97
CA LEU A 626 -3.64 0.15 -34.82
C LEU A 626 -2.92 0.87 -35.95
N GLN A 627 -3.58 1.80 -36.65
CA GLN A 627 -2.96 2.59 -37.71
C GLN A 627 -1.74 3.38 -37.21
N PHE A 628 -1.89 4.06 -36.06
CA PHE A 628 -0.78 4.78 -35.40
C PHE A 628 0.46 3.89 -35.19
N VAL A 629 0.28 2.61 -34.88
CA VAL A 629 1.40 1.67 -34.68
C VAL A 629 2.00 1.22 -36.01
N GLU A 630 1.20 1.00 -37.05
CA GLU A 630 1.73 0.69 -38.39
C GLU A 630 2.54 1.87 -38.97
N ASP A 631 2.06 3.11 -38.77
CA ASP A 631 2.72 4.34 -39.21
C ASP A 631 4.12 4.52 -38.57
N HIS A 632 4.32 4.00 -37.35
CA HIS A 632 5.56 4.14 -36.57
C HIS A 632 6.39 2.84 -36.45
N ILE A 633 6.17 1.83 -37.31
CA ILE A 633 6.92 0.55 -37.26
C ILE A 633 8.45 0.75 -37.24
N ASN A 634 8.97 1.72 -37.99
CA ASN A 634 10.40 1.99 -38.06
C ASN A 634 10.95 2.52 -36.73
N ASP A 635 10.26 3.49 -36.10
CA ASP A 635 10.65 4.06 -34.81
C ASP A 635 10.51 3.07 -33.64
N ILE A 636 9.56 2.15 -33.75
CA ILE A 636 9.38 1.02 -32.82
C ILE A 636 10.55 0.03 -32.93
N ILE A 637 11.02 -0.27 -34.14
CA ILE A 637 12.17 -1.16 -34.38
C ILE A 637 13.48 -0.48 -33.94
N ASP A 638 13.70 0.79 -34.27
CA ASP A 638 14.85 1.59 -33.77
C ASP A 638 14.87 1.65 -32.24
N SER A 639 13.74 1.99 -31.61
CA SER A 639 13.62 2.04 -30.15
C SER A 639 13.94 0.69 -29.50
N ALA A 640 13.55 -0.42 -30.12
CA ALA A 640 13.81 -1.77 -29.62
C ALA A 640 15.28 -2.22 -29.79
N ASP A 641 15.93 -1.85 -30.90
CA ASP A 641 17.27 -2.31 -31.26
C ASP A 641 18.37 -1.40 -30.69
N ASN A 642 18.16 -0.08 -30.70
CA ASN A 642 19.12 0.93 -30.28
C ASN A 642 18.50 1.96 -29.31
N PRO A 643 17.97 1.52 -28.15
CA PRO A 643 17.16 2.36 -27.25
C PRO A 643 17.83 3.62 -26.71
N LEU A 644 19.16 3.73 -26.78
CA LEU A 644 19.93 4.88 -26.27
C LEU A 644 20.72 5.65 -27.34
N GLY A 645 21.04 5.03 -28.48
CA GLY A 645 21.80 5.63 -29.58
C GLY A 645 21.01 5.89 -30.87
N GLY A 646 19.74 5.48 -30.93
CA GLY A 646 18.84 5.70 -32.07
C GLY A 646 18.08 7.02 -32.00
N ASN A 647 16.92 7.06 -32.67
CA ASN A 647 15.98 8.19 -32.62
C ASN A 647 15.39 8.37 -31.21
N ARG A 648 15.30 7.28 -30.42
CA ARG A 648 14.75 7.26 -29.05
C ARG A 648 13.29 7.72 -28.96
N TRP A 649 12.49 7.44 -29.99
CA TRP A 649 11.07 7.79 -30.10
C TRP A 649 10.26 7.41 -28.85
N TRP A 650 10.56 6.27 -28.23
CA TRP A 650 9.95 5.81 -26.97
C TRP A 650 10.00 6.82 -25.80
N LEU A 651 10.92 7.79 -25.81
CA LEU A 651 10.99 8.88 -24.82
C LEU A 651 9.86 9.90 -24.92
N THR A 652 9.09 9.89 -26.01
CA THR A 652 7.96 10.83 -26.24
C THR A 652 6.62 10.35 -25.67
N ALA A 653 6.56 9.10 -25.18
CA ALA A 653 5.38 8.48 -24.59
C ALA A 653 5.02 9.04 -23.19
N GLU A 654 3.76 8.90 -22.76
CA GLU A 654 3.35 9.19 -21.37
C GLU A 654 3.95 8.20 -20.35
N ASP A 655 4.15 6.93 -20.73
CA ASP A 655 4.80 5.88 -19.92
C ASP A 655 6.02 5.26 -20.66
N PRO A 656 7.20 5.92 -20.68
CA PRO A 656 8.32 5.54 -21.54
C PRO A 656 8.88 4.13 -21.33
N PHE A 657 9.09 3.67 -20.09
CA PHE A 657 9.72 2.37 -19.85
C PHE A 657 8.77 1.20 -20.20
N GLN A 658 7.48 1.33 -19.91
CA GLN A 658 6.46 0.40 -20.41
C GLN A 658 6.37 0.44 -21.94
N CYS A 659 6.38 1.64 -22.55
CA CYS A 659 6.36 1.80 -24.02
C CYS A 659 7.56 1.11 -24.70
N LEU A 660 8.78 1.28 -24.16
CA LEU A 660 9.97 0.60 -24.67
C LEU A 660 9.89 -0.93 -24.50
N ALA A 661 9.31 -1.44 -23.40
CA ALA A 661 9.07 -2.88 -23.24
C ALA A 661 8.09 -3.42 -24.29
N ALA A 662 7.04 -2.66 -24.64
CA ALA A 662 6.13 -3.00 -25.74
C ALA A 662 6.81 -2.93 -27.11
N CYS A 663 7.65 -1.91 -27.37
CA CYS A 663 8.44 -1.80 -28.61
C CYS A 663 9.37 -3.00 -28.79
N ILE A 664 10.09 -3.40 -27.72
CA ILE A 664 10.97 -4.57 -27.71
C ILE A 664 10.20 -5.83 -28.12
N ASN A 665 9.07 -6.12 -27.48
CA ASN A 665 8.34 -7.36 -27.76
C ASN A 665 7.61 -7.34 -29.11
N LEU A 666 7.20 -6.16 -29.61
CA LEU A 666 6.64 -6.02 -30.95
C LEU A 666 7.72 -6.16 -32.03
N SER A 667 8.91 -5.57 -31.86
CA SER A 667 10.05 -5.76 -32.78
C SER A 667 10.49 -7.22 -32.87
N GLU A 668 10.61 -7.91 -31.73
CA GLU A 668 10.83 -9.37 -31.68
C GLU A 668 9.75 -10.16 -32.44
N THR A 669 8.50 -9.67 -32.41
CA THR A 669 7.36 -10.30 -33.07
C THR A 669 7.32 -10.05 -34.58
N LEU A 670 7.62 -8.82 -35.03
CA LEU A 670 7.67 -8.45 -36.44
C LEU A 670 8.85 -9.10 -37.18
N LYS A 671 9.97 -9.33 -36.49
CA LYS A 671 11.15 -10.03 -37.03
C LYS A 671 11.02 -11.56 -37.07
N SER A 672 9.96 -12.12 -36.49
CA SER A 672 9.71 -13.56 -36.48
C SER A 672 9.07 -14.03 -37.79
N SER A 673 9.56 -15.15 -38.33
CA SER A 673 8.90 -15.87 -39.44
C SER A 673 7.57 -16.52 -39.05
N SER A 674 7.17 -16.45 -37.78
CA SER A 674 5.84 -16.84 -37.29
C SER A 674 5.42 -15.93 -36.12
N PRO A 675 4.96 -14.69 -36.40
CA PRO A 675 4.62 -13.70 -35.37
C PRO A 675 3.61 -14.21 -34.34
N HIS A 676 2.59 -14.94 -34.79
CA HIS A 676 1.53 -15.49 -33.93
C HIS A 676 2.01 -16.56 -32.94
N THR A 677 3.19 -17.16 -33.12
CA THR A 677 3.76 -18.15 -32.19
C THR A 677 4.78 -17.58 -31.22
N VAL A 678 5.12 -16.28 -31.34
CA VAL A 678 6.06 -15.62 -30.43
C VAL A 678 5.47 -15.58 -29.03
N ILE A 679 6.28 -15.99 -28.06
CA ILE A 679 5.91 -16.09 -26.65
C ILE A 679 6.07 -14.72 -25.99
N SER A 680 4.96 -14.03 -25.74
CA SER A 680 4.97 -12.78 -24.99
C SER A 680 4.83 -13.04 -23.49
N HIS A 681 5.59 -12.26 -22.73
CA HIS A 681 5.59 -12.23 -21.27
C HIS A 681 4.99 -10.91 -20.72
N LEU A 682 4.75 -9.93 -21.60
CA LEU A 682 4.30 -8.60 -21.25
C LEU A 682 2.84 -8.64 -20.77
N PRO A 683 2.52 -8.04 -19.60
CA PRO A 683 1.13 -7.77 -19.25
C PRO A 683 0.55 -6.72 -20.19
N VAL A 684 -0.62 -6.98 -20.78
CA VAL A 684 -1.42 -5.95 -21.46
C VAL A 684 -2.44 -5.41 -20.46
N HIS A 685 -2.48 -4.08 -20.35
CA HIS A 685 -3.34 -3.36 -19.42
C HIS A 685 -4.68 -3.01 -20.09
N GLN A 686 -5.76 -3.06 -19.32
CA GLN A 686 -7.07 -2.52 -19.69
C GLN A 686 -7.57 -1.67 -18.51
N ASP A 687 -7.83 -0.40 -18.76
CA ASP A 687 -8.02 0.61 -17.72
C ASP A 687 -9.45 1.15 -17.66
N GLY A 688 -10.05 1.20 -16.47
CA GLY A 688 -11.41 1.67 -16.26
C GLY A 688 -11.55 3.18 -16.52
N SER A 689 -12.43 3.57 -17.43
CA SER A 689 -12.63 4.96 -17.87
C SER A 689 -13.21 5.87 -16.76
N CYS A 690 -12.33 6.41 -15.91
CA CYS A 690 -12.71 7.11 -14.67
C CYS A 690 -13.56 6.21 -13.75
N ASN A 691 -13.01 5.07 -13.36
CA ASN A 691 -13.73 3.96 -12.70
C ASN A 691 -14.61 4.37 -11.51
N GLY A 692 -14.23 5.36 -10.70
CA GLY A 692 -15.08 5.90 -9.63
C GLY A 692 -16.43 6.46 -10.12
N LEU A 693 -16.48 7.12 -11.29
CA LEU A 693 -17.73 7.55 -11.92
C LEU A 693 -18.50 6.37 -12.54
N GLN A 694 -17.80 5.40 -13.15
CA GLN A 694 -18.45 4.17 -13.63
C GLN A 694 -19.22 3.46 -12.51
N HIS A 695 -18.61 3.38 -11.32
CA HIS A 695 -19.24 2.83 -10.12
C HIS A 695 -20.40 3.69 -9.58
N TYR A 696 -20.44 5.01 -9.81
CA TYR A 696 -21.59 5.86 -9.45
C TYR A 696 -22.73 5.79 -10.48
N ALA A 697 -22.43 5.88 -11.78
CA ALA A 697 -23.42 5.76 -12.84
C ALA A 697 -24.15 4.41 -12.78
N ALA A 698 -23.46 3.33 -12.40
CA ALA A 698 -24.07 2.02 -12.16
C ALA A 698 -24.92 1.90 -10.87
N LEU A 699 -24.72 2.79 -9.88
CA LEU A 699 -25.58 2.91 -8.69
C LEU A 699 -26.84 3.77 -8.97
N GLY A 700 -26.65 4.91 -9.65
CA GLY A 700 -27.71 5.86 -10.00
C GLY A 700 -28.55 5.43 -11.20
N ARG A 701 -28.01 4.57 -12.08
CA ARG A 701 -28.63 4.14 -13.35
C ARG A 701 -29.00 5.28 -14.29
N ASP A 702 -28.24 6.38 -14.26
CA ASP A 702 -28.41 7.45 -15.23
C ASP A 702 -27.76 7.08 -16.58
N THR A 703 -28.51 7.24 -17.66
CA THR A 703 -28.11 6.84 -19.02
C THR A 703 -27.11 7.81 -19.66
N LEU A 704 -27.11 9.09 -19.27
CA LEU A 704 -26.15 10.09 -19.76
C LEU A 704 -24.81 9.98 -19.02
N GLU A 705 -24.83 9.88 -17.68
CA GLU A 705 -23.63 9.59 -16.89
C GLU A 705 -22.95 8.30 -17.38
N ALA A 706 -23.74 7.25 -17.67
CA ALA A 706 -23.26 5.97 -18.20
C ALA A 706 -22.56 6.11 -19.56
N ALA A 707 -23.06 6.97 -20.46
CA ALA A 707 -22.45 7.22 -21.77
C ALA A 707 -21.12 7.99 -21.66
N ALA A 708 -21.04 9.00 -20.78
CA ALA A 708 -19.84 9.80 -20.54
C ALA A 708 -18.64 8.97 -20.05
N VAL A 709 -18.90 7.85 -19.35
CA VAL A 709 -17.87 6.98 -18.72
C VAL A 709 -17.74 5.59 -19.35
N ASN A 710 -18.20 5.44 -20.60
CA ASN A 710 -18.09 4.22 -21.42
C ASN A 710 -18.82 2.98 -20.85
N LEU A 711 -19.88 3.13 -20.04
CA LEU A 711 -20.79 2.02 -19.72
C LEU A 711 -21.69 1.68 -20.92
N VAL A 712 -22.07 2.69 -21.73
CA VAL A 712 -22.72 2.51 -23.04
C VAL A 712 -21.65 2.23 -24.11
N ALA A 713 -21.99 1.47 -25.15
CA ALA A 713 -21.12 1.23 -26.29
C ALA A 713 -21.06 2.44 -27.24
N GLY A 714 -19.88 2.76 -27.75
CA GLY A 714 -19.64 3.79 -28.76
C GLY A 714 -18.51 3.41 -29.72
N GLU A 715 -18.36 4.14 -30.83
CA GLU A 715 -17.36 3.86 -31.89
C GLU A 715 -15.92 4.19 -31.47
N LYS A 716 -15.77 5.22 -30.63
CA LYS A 716 -14.52 5.67 -29.99
C LYS A 716 -14.74 5.83 -28.47
N PRO A 717 -13.68 5.84 -27.65
CA PRO A 717 -13.82 6.09 -26.22
C PRO A 717 -14.34 7.50 -25.92
N SER A 718 -15.37 7.61 -25.07
CA SER A 718 -15.71 8.86 -24.37
C SER A 718 -14.54 9.30 -23.49
N ASP A 719 -14.32 10.61 -23.38
CA ASP A 719 -13.34 11.20 -22.46
C ASP A 719 -13.98 12.32 -21.64
N VAL A 720 -14.65 11.91 -20.56
CA VAL A 720 -15.27 12.77 -19.54
C VAL A 720 -14.39 13.95 -19.08
N TYR A 721 -13.06 13.82 -19.12
CA TYR A 721 -12.12 14.88 -18.79
C TYR A 721 -12.07 16.01 -19.83
N SER A 722 -12.30 15.69 -21.11
CA SER A 722 -12.37 16.69 -22.19
C SER A 722 -13.77 17.30 -22.29
N GLU A 723 -14.82 16.53 -21.99
CA GLU A 723 -16.20 16.99 -21.86
C GLU A 723 -16.35 18.02 -20.72
N ILE A 724 -15.87 17.69 -19.52
CA ILE A 724 -15.82 18.64 -18.40
C ILE A 724 -14.90 19.84 -18.73
N ALA A 725 -13.81 19.65 -19.47
CA ALA A 725 -12.98 20.78 -19.91
C ALA A 725 -13.72 21.73 -20.85
N ALA A 726 -14.55 21.21 -21.78
CA ALA A 726 -15.41 22.02 -22.63
C ALA A 726 -16.45 22.78 -21.80
N ARG A 727 -17.15 22.10 -20.88
CA ARG A 727 -18.14 22.76 -20.02
C ARG A 727 -17.53 23.83 -19.10
N VAL A 728 -16.34 23.58 -18.55
CA VAL A 728 -15.57 24.60 -17.80
C VAL A 728 -15.23 25.80 -18.69
N HIS A 729 -14.87 25.57 -19.96
CA HIS A 729 -14.60 26.65 -20.91
C HIS A 729 -15.86 27.48 -21.22
N GLU A 730 -17.02 26.85 -21.44
CA GLU A 730 -18.30 27.56 -21.63
C GLU A 730 -18.68 28.44 -20.44
N ILE A 731 -18.56 27.92 -19.21
CA ILE A 731 -18.88 28.70 -18.00
C ILE A 731 -17.89 29.86 -17.86
N MET A 732 -16.59 29.63 -18.08
CA MET A 732 -15.59 30.71 -18.07
C MET A 732 -15.81 31.74 -19.19
N GLN A 733 -16.27 31.34 -20.37
CA GLN A 733 -16.59 32.28 -21.45
C GLN A 733 -17.74 33.20 -21.04
N ARG A 734 -18.86 32.62 -20.60
CA ARG A 734 -20.04 33.34 -20.08
C ARG A 734 -19.71 34.24 -18.88
N ASP A 735 -18.78 33.83 -18.04
CA ASP A 735 -18.28 34.64 -16.92
C ASP A 735 -17.33 35.76 -17.35
N SER A 736 -16.57 35.57 -18.44
CA SER A 736 -15.64 36.56 -18.98
C SER A 736 -16.35 37.74 -19.65
N GLU A 737 -17.55 37.50 -20.19
CA GLU A 737 -18.40 38.50 -20.85
C GLU A 737 -19.11 39.43 -19.86
N LYS A 738 -19.23 39.02 -18.58
CA LYS A 738 -19.81 39.86 -17.51
C LYS A 738 -18.96 41.09 -17.22
N ASP A 739 -19.62 42.15 -16.75
CA ASP A 739 -18.95 43.36 -16.28
C ASP A 739 -18.10 43.08 -15.02
N PRO A 740 -16.79 43.43 -15.02
CA PRO A 740 -15.93 43.29 -13.85
C PRO A 740 -16.36 44.07 -12.59
N THR A 741 -17.13 45.16 -12.70
CA THR A 741 -17.53 45.95 -11.51
C THR A 741 -18.62 45.25 -10.69
N SER A 742 -19.55 44.58 -11.38
CA SER A 742 -20.61 43.75 -10.80
C SER A 742 -20.19 42.30 -10.56
N TYR A 743 -19.26 41.76 -11.36
CA TYR A 743 -18.76 40.39 -11.23
C TYR A 743 -17.22 40.30 -11.27
N PRO A 744 -16.52 40.45 -10.13
CA PRO A 744 -15.04 40.51 -10.08
C PRO A 744 -14.31 39.27 -10.64
N ASN A 745 -14.96 38.10 -10.69
CA ASN A 745 -14.39 36.90 -11.31
C ASN A 745 -14.22 37.04 -12.84
N ALA A 746 -14.89 37.98 -13.51
CA ALA A 746 -14.79 38.16 -14.96
C ALA A 746 -13.33 38.35 -15.44
N LEU A 747 -12.50 39.03 -14.63
CA LEU A 747 -11.07 39.20 -14.90
C LEU A 747 -10.29 37.89 -14.79
N LEU A 748 -10.64 37.04 -13.82
CA LEU A 748 -10.05 35.70 -13.67
C LEU A 748 -10.49 34.77 -14.81
N ALA A 749 -11.74 34.90 -15.26
CA ALA A 749 -12.27 34.15 -16.39
C ALA A 749 -11.56 34.52 -17.70
N ARG A 750 -11.40 35.82 -18.00
CA ARG A 750 -10.60 36.33 -19.14
C ARG A 750 -9.14 35.82 -19.12
N LEU A 751 -8.53 35.72 -17.93
CA LEU A 751 -7.17 35.20 -17.77
C LEU A 751 -7.07 33.68 -17.99
N LEU A 752 -8.13 32.92 -17.72
CA LEU A 752 -8.10 31.45 -17.67
C LEU A 752 -8.75 30.76 -18.88
N ILE A 753 -9.61 31.42 -19.64
CA ILE A 753 -10.36 30.83 -20.77
C ILE A 753 -9.45 30.09 -21.76
N GLY A 754 -8.38 30.73 -22.24
CA GLY A 754 -7.37 30.13 -23.11
C GLY A 754 -6.40 29.15 -22.43
N GLN A 755 -6.58 28.90 -21.12
CA GLN A 755 -5.79 27.94 -20.35
C GLN A 755 -6.58 26.68 -19.96
N VAL A 756 -7.90 26.64 -20.19
CA VAL A 756 -8.72 25.44 -19.93
C VAL A 756 -8.35 24.33 -20.92
N ASN A 757 -8.00 23.15 -20.40
CA ASN A 757 -7.81 21.94 -21.19
C ASN A 757 -7.93 20.67 -20.32
N ARG A 758 -8.00 19.50 -20.97
CA ARG A 758 -8.04 18.17 -20.32
C ARG A 758 -7.04 18.00 -19.17
N LYS A 759 -5.77 18.41 -19.36
CA LYS A 759 -4.69 18.26 -18.36
C LYS A 759 -4.92 19.13 -17.11
N LEU A 760 -5.60 20.27 -17.24
CA LEU A 760 -5.97 21.14 -16.11
C LEU A 760 -7.00 20.47 -15.19
N VAL A 761 -8.04 19.85 -15.77
CA VAL A 761 -9.18 19.31 -15.00
C VAL A 761 -9.04 17.83 -14.62
N LYS A 762 -8.30 17.01 -15.39
CA LYS A 762 -8.17 15.54 -15.22
C LYS A 762 -7.91 15.12 -13.77
N GLN A 763 -6.96 15.76 -13.07
CA GLN A 763 -6.64 15.40 -11.68
C GLN A 763 -7.77 15.75 -10.69
N THR A 764 -8.47 16.86 -10.90
CA THR A 764 -9.60 17.27 -10.05
C THR A 764 -10.77 16.33 -10.23
N VAL A 765 -11.26 16.15 -11.46
CA VAL A 765 -12.38 15.24 -11.79
C VAL A 765 -12.13 13.83 -11.23
N MET A 766 -10.95 13.26 -11.53
CA MET A 766 -10.54 11.92 -11.08
C MET A 766 -10.48 11.76 -9.56
N THR A 767 -10.38 12.83 -8.77
CA THR A 767 -10.20 12.74 -7.31
C THR A 767 -11.33 13.35 -6.49
N SER A 768 -12.18 14.21 -7.06
CA SER A 768 -13.41 14.70 -6.43
C SER A 768 -14.35 13.56 -6.05
N VAL A 769 -14.52 12.58 -6.95
CA VAL A 769 -15.31 11.36 -6.70
C VAL A 769 -14.75 10.48 -5.58
N TYR A 770 -13.45 10.61 -5.33
CA TYR A 770 -12.72 9.99 -4.22
C TYR A 770 -12.58 10.92 -2.99
N GLY A 771 -13.44 11.94 -2.89
CA GLY A 771 -13.63 12.76 -1.69
C GLY A 771 -12.68 13.95 -1.55
N VAL A 772 -12.03 14.40 -2.62
CA VAL A 772 -11.19 15.60 -2.58
C VAL A 772 -12.04 16.84 -2.29
N THR A 773 -11.72 17.51 -1.18
CA THR A 773 -12.33 18.80 -0.82
C THR A 773 -11.87 19.92 -1.78
N PHE A 774 -12.65 21.02 -1.85
CA PHE A 774 -12.31 22.23 -2.61
C PHE A 774 -10.85 22.72 -2.42
N VAL A 775 -10.30 22.63 -1.20
CA VAL A 775 -8.91 23.04 -0.92
C VAL A 775 -7.90 22.14 -1.66
N GLY A 776 -8.19 20.84 -1.77
CA GLY A 776 -7.39 19.90 -2.54
C GLY A 776 -7.54 20.08 -4.06
N ALA A 777 -8.76 20.29 -4.54
CA ALA A 777 -9.05 20.61 -5.95
C ALA A 777 -8.31 21.88 -6.40
N ARG A 778 -8.38 22.96 -5.61
CA ARG A 778 -7.60 24.19 -5.81
C ARG A 778 -6.11 23.90 -5.87
N GLU A 779 -5.56 23.09 -4.96
CA GLU A 779 -4.12 22.82 -4.93
C GLU A 779 -3.64 21.98 -6.12
N GLN A 780 -4.49 21.09 -6.65
CA GLN A 780 -4.23 20.35 -7.89
C GLN A 780 -4.21 21.29 -9.10
N ILE A 781 -5.24 22.13 -9.24
CA ILE A 781 -5.32 23.13 -10.31
C ILE A 781 -4.21 24.17 -10.21
N LYS A 782 -3.83 24.62 -9.00
CA LYS A 782 -2.69 25.54 -8.80
C LYS A 782 -1.40 24.96 -9.38
N ARG A 783 -1.09 23.67 -9.12
CA ARG A 783 0.09 23.03 -9.73
C ARG A 783 0.01 22.99 -11.25
N ARG A 784 -1.15 22.65 -11.83
CA ARG A 784 -1.34 22.60 -13.29
C ARG A 784 -1.28 23.97 -13.97
N LEU A 785 -1.59 25.06 -13.25
CA LEU A 785 -1.34 26.44 -13.70
C LEU A 785 0.14 26.83 -13.55
N GLN A 786 0.80 26.42 -12.47
CA GLN A 786 2.25 26.62 -12.26
C GLN A 786 3.09 25.91 -13.34
N GLU A 787 2.70 24.69 -13.73
CA GLU A 787 3.31 23.94 -14.84
C GLU A 787 3.27 24.67 -16.19
N LYS A 788 2.32 25.61 -16.39
CA LYS A 788 2.22 26.43 -17.62
C LYS A 788 3.06 27.71 -17.56
N GLY A 789 3.45 28.18 -16.37
CA GLY A 789 4.23 29.42 -16.21
C GLY A 789 3.54 30.74 -16.57
N HIS A 790 2.33 30.72 -17.16
CA HIS A 790 1.61 31.92 -17.65
C HIS A 790 1.22 32.92 -16.55
N ILE A 791 1.17 32.51 -15.27
CA ILE A 791 0.81 33.37 -14.14
C ILE A 791 1.97 33.34 -13.14
N THR A 792 2.76 34.41 -13.14
CA THR A 792 3.95 34.56 -12.28
C THR A 792 3.65 35.11 -10.89
N ASP A 793 2.59 35.93 -10.74
CA ASP A 793 2.16 36.44 -9.44
C ASP A 793 1.43 35.36 -8.62
N ASP A 794 1.91 35.12 -7.40
CA ASP A 794 1.50 34.00 -6.55
C ASP A 794 0.09 34.21 -5.93
N GLN A 795 -0.36 35.47 -5.82
CA GLN A 795 -1.68 35.87 -5.28
C GLN A 795 -2.77 35.81 -6.35
N LEU A 796 -2.48 36.28 -7.57
CA LEU A 796 -3.32 36.12 -8.75
C LEU A 796 -3.47 34.64 -9.10
N LEU A 797 -2.37 33.88 -9.09
CA LEU A 797 -2.36 32.42 -9.27
C LEU A 797 -3.21 31.70 -8.20
N PHE A 798 -3.13 32.12 -6.93
CA PHE A 798 -3.99 31.59 -5.87
C PHE A 798 -5.48 31.91 -6.15
N SER A 799 -5.79 33.13 -6.59
CA SER A 799 -7.16 33.57 -6.88
C SER A 799 -7.74 32.86 -8.11
N ALA A 800 -6.97 32.79 -9.19
CA ALA A 800 -7.27 32.05 -10.42
C ALA A 800 -7.51 30.56 -10.14
N SER A 801 -6.63 29.91 -9.35
CA SER A 801 -6.83 28.50 -8.96
C SER A 801 -8.05 28.30 -8.06
N CYS A 802 -8.44 29.28 -7.23
CA CYS A 802 -9.69 29.24 -6.47
C CYS A 802 -10.93 29.32 -7.38
N TYR A 803 -10.92 30.21 -8.38
CA TYR A 803 -12.02 30.36 -9.33
C TYR A 803 -12.15 29.13 -10.23
N ALA A 804 -11.06 28.70 -10.87
CA ALA A 804 -11.04 27.50 -11.72
C ALA A 804 -11.47 26.23 -10.97
N ALA A 805 -11.11 26.08 -9.69
CA ALA A 805 -11.56 24.96 -8.88
C ALA A 805 -13.04 25.01 -8.49
N LYS A 806 -13.70 26.19 -8.48
CA LYS A 806 -15.16 26.27 -8.35
C LYS A 806 -15.82 25.79 -9.64
N VAL A 807 -15.47 26.42 -10.77
CA VAL A 807 -16.06 26.11 -12.08
C VAL A 807 -15.84 24.64 -12.48
N THR A 808 -14.70 24.04 -12.14
CA THR A 808 -14.43 22.60 -12.39
C THR A 808 -15.29 21.66 -11.53
N LEU A 809 -15.71 22.09 -10.34
CA LEU A 809 -16.63 21.31 -9.49
C LEU A 809 -18.09 21.55 -9.90
N GLU A 810 -18.44 22.78 -10.27
CA GLU A 810 -19.75 23.17 -10.80
C GLU A 810 -20.08 22.39 -12.10
N ALA A 811 -19.17 22.38 -13.08
CA ALA A 811 -19.31 21.58 -14.30
C ALA A 811 -19.37 20.06 -14.04
N LEU A 812 -18.74 19.57 -12.96
CA LEU A 812 -18.82 18.16 -12.56
C LEU A 812 -20.17 17.85 -11.88
N GLU A 813 -20.72 18.78 -11.09
CA GLU A 813 -22.04 18.66 -10.46
C GLU A 813 -23.19 18.79 -11.48
N GLU A 814 -23.03 19.58 -12.55
CA GLU A 814 -23.98 19.67 -13.66
C GLU A 814 -24.06 18.40 -14.52
N ILE A 815 -22.93 17.71 -14.76
CA ILE A 815 -22.89 16.54 -15.66
C ILE A 815 -23.19 15.22 -14.91
N PHE A 816 -22.96 15.18 -13.59
CA PHE A 816 -23.10 13.95 -12.78
C PHE A 816 -24.05 14.14 -11.58
N GLU A 817 -25.29 14.57 -11.84
CA GLU A 817 -26.31 14.84 -10.80
C GLU A 817 -26.72 13.58 -10.01
N ALA A 818 -26.91 12.43 -10.67
CA ALA A 818 -27.35 11.18 -10.01
C ALA A 818 -26.24 10.56 -9.15
N ALA A 819 -24.99 10.60 -9.63
CA ALA A 819 -23.81 10.33 -8.83
C ALA A 819 -23.75 11.27 -7.61
N ARG A 820 -24.00 12.57 -7.82
CA ARG A 820 -23.94 13.58 -6.76
C ARG A 820 -25.02 13.41 -5.70
N GLY A 821 -26.24 13.04 -6.10
CA GLY A 821 -27.33 12.63 -5.21
C GLY A 821 -26.96 11.40 -4.38
N THR A 822 -26.35 10.39 -5.01
CA THR A 822 -25.83 9.20 -4.32
C THR A 822 -24.73 9.55 -3.31
N MET A 823 -23.80 10.45 -3.65
CA MET A 823 -22.77 10.95 -2.73
C MET A 823 -23.38 11.68 -1.52
N CYS A 824 -24.41 12.51 -1.73
CA CYS A 824 -25.14 13.19 -0.66
C CYS A 824 -25.82 12.20 0.28
N TRP A 825 -26.60 11.26 -0.28
CA TRP A 825 -27.33 10.25 0.49
C TRP A 825 -26.40 9.40 1.38
N LEU A 826 -25.30 8.90 0.82
CA LEU A 826 -24.25 8.20 1.59
C LEU A 826 -23.72 9.11 2.71
N GLY A 827 -23.31 10.33 2.38
CA GLY A 827 -22.78 11.30 3.36
C GLY A 827 -23.73 11.59 4.52
N ASP A 828 -25.04 11.63 4.28
CA ASP A 828 -26.04 11.91 5.30
C ASP A 828 -26.49 10.69 6.10
N CYS A 829 -26.49 9.48 5.53
CA CYS A 829 -26.53 8.24 6.32
C CYS A 829 -25.32 8.15 7.29
N ALA A 830 -24.13 8.51 6.81
CA ALA A 830 -22.93 8.57 7.64
C ALA A 830 -22.99 9.67 8.72
N LYS A 831 -23.68 10.79 8.46
CA LYS A 831 -23.93 11.85 9.44
C LYS A 831 -24.83 11.37 10.58
N VAL A 832 -25.91 10.64 10.27
CA VAL A 832 -26.83 10.06 11.26
C VAL A 832 -26.05 9.14 12.22
N ILE A 833 -25.41 8.09 11.69
CA ILE A 833 -24.63 7.12 12.49
C ILE A 833 -23.55 7.79 13.34
N ALA A 834 -22.81 8.74 12.75
CA ALA A 834 -21.69 9.38 13.45
C ALA A 834 -22.11 10.41 14.50
N THR A 835 -23.34 10.94 14.44
CA THR A 835 -23.87 11.85 15.47
C THR A 835 -24.08 11.12 16.79
N GLU A 836 -24.57 9.87 16.73
CA GLU A 836 -24.64 8.93 17.87
C GLU A 836 -23.28 8.35 18.30
N ASN A 837 -22.19 9.01 17.92
CA ASN A 837 -20.82 8.64 18.24
C ASN A 837 -20.43 7.21 17.79
N GLN A 838 -21.13 6.65 16.80
CA GLN A 838 -20.80 5.35 16.20
C GLN A 838 -19.92 5.51 14.94
N PRO A 839 -18.95 4.61 14.70
CA PRO A 839 -18.27 4.53 13.42
C PRO A 839 -19.20 3.92 12.37
N VAL A 840 -19.18 4.48 11.16
CA VAL A 840 -19.85 3.88 10.01
C VAL A 840 -19.16 2.57 9.65
N ARG A 841 -19.95 1.52 9.50
CA ARG A 841 -19.51 0.15 9.19
C ARG A 841 -20.45 -0.48 8.18
N TRP A 842 -19.93 -1.28 7.26
CA TRP A 842 -20.71 -2.04 6.28
C TRP A 842 -19.99 -3.34 5.93
N THR A 843 -20.64 -4.21 5.18
CA THR A 843 -19.99 -5.38 4.56
C THR A 843 -20.03 -5.20 3.04
N THR A 844 -18.94 -5.48 2.33
CA THR A 844 -18.94 -5.43 0.86
C THR A 844 -19.76 -6.58 0.27
N PRO A 845 -20.23 -6.50 -0.98
CA PRO A 845 -20.93 -7.62 -1.63
C PRO A 845 -20.12 -8.92 -1.71
N LEU A 846 -18.79 -8.85 -1.57
CA LEU A 846 -17.87 -10.01 -1.51
C LEU A 846 -17.55 -10.47 -0.08
N GLY A 847 -18.21 -9.93 0.94
CA GLY A 847 -18.15 -10.37 2.34
C GLY A 847 -17.13 -9.65 3.23
N LEU A 848 -16.36 -8.68 2.75
CA LEU A 848 -15.38 -7.97 3.58
C LEU A 848 -16.08 -7.00 4.57
N PRO A 849 -15.92 -7.14 5.90
CA PRO A 849 -16.38 -6.12 6.83
C PRO A 849 -15.46 -4.90 6.80
N VAL A 850 -16.04 -3.71 6.66
CA VAL A 850 -15.35 -2.42 6.60
C VAL A 850 -15.82 -1.54 7.74
N VAL A 851 -14.89 -0.87 8.43
CA VAL A 851 -15.15 0.08 9.51
C VAL A 851 -14.32 1.35 9.29
N GLN A 852 -14.94 2.53 9.33
CA GLN A 852 -14.22 3.80 9.18
C GLN A 852 -13.53 4.25 10.49
N PRO A 853 -12.19 4.37 10.53
CA PRO A 853 -11.41 4.52 11.76
C PRO A 853 -11.30 5.99 12.24
N TYR A 854 -12.28 6.83 11.90
CA TYR A 854 -12.18 8.28 12.08
C TYR A 854 -12.69 8.70 13.47
N PHE A 855 -11.80 8.58 14.45
CA PHE A 855 -11.97 9.03 15.84
C PHE A 855 -11.02 10.17 16.21
N LYS A 856 -11.48 11.07 17.08
CA LYS A 856 -10.70 12.20 17.62
C LYS A 856 -9.49 11.67 18.37
N THR A 857 -8.28 11.90 17.85
CA THR A 857 -7.04 11.36 18.43
C THR A 857 -6.83 11.84 19.87
N LYS A 858 -6.63 10.92 20.81
CA LYS A 858 -6.18 11.24 22.17
C LYS A 858 -4.64 11.27 22.22
N ARG A 859 -4.06 12.21 22.95
CA ARG A 859 -2.62 12.25 23.24
C ARG A 859 -2.33 11.30 24.39
N HIS A 860 -1.48 10.31 24.16
CA HIS A 860 -0.99 9.39 25.18
C HIS A 860 0.48 9.69 25.47
N ILE A 861 0.80 10.05 26.72
CA ILE A 861 2.13 10.49 27.11
C ILE A 861 2.90 9.32 27.74
N ILE A 862 4.11 9.06 27.24
CA ILE A 862 5.02 8.06 27.80
C ILE A 862 6.37 8.69 28.13
N LYS A 863 6.92 8.36 29.30
CA LYS A 863 8.33 8.61 29.63
C LYS A 863 9.19 7.53 28.98
N THR A 864 10.21 7.92 28.24
CA THR A 864 11.33 7.07 27.81
C THR A 864 12.64 7.65 28.37
N SER A 865 13.80 7.04 28.10
CA SER A 865 15.09 7.57 28.57
C SER A 865 15.41 8.92 27.91
N LEU A 866 15.48 8.94 26.57
CA LEU A 866 15.75 10.16 25.76
C LEU A 866 14.81 11.34 26.08
N GLN A 867 13.49 11.11 26.16
CA GLN A 867 12.52 12.19 26.40
C GLN A 867 11.11 11.67 26.74
N VAL A 868 10.23 12.60 27.13
CA VAL A 868 8.79 12.35 27.19
C VAL A 868 8.19 12.40 25.77
N LEU A 869 7.67 11.28 25.28
CA LEU A 869 6.99 11.18 23.98
C LEU A 869 5.48 11.37 24.14
N ALA A 870 4.85 12.09 23.22
CA ALA A 870 3.40 12.16 23.08
C ALA A 870 2.96 11.34 21.87
N LEU A 871 2.55 10.10 22.11
CA LEU A 871 1.94 9.24 21.10
C LEU A 871 0.52 9.72 20.77
N GLN A 872 0.06 9.46 19.57
CA GLN A 872 -1.37 9.54 19.23
C GLN A 872 -1.99 8.15 19.42
N ARG A 873 -3.20 8.12 19.99
CA ARG A 873 -4.06 6.94 20.06
C ARG A 873 -5.45 7.27 19.51
N GLU A 874 -6.12 6.25 19.00
CA GLU A 874 -7.55 6.27 18.67
C GLU A 874 -8.35 6.71 19.92
N GLY A 875 -9.31 7.62 19.73
CA GLY A 875 -10.15 8.13 20.82
C GLY A 875 -11.48 7.38 20.95
N SER A 876 -12.21 7.66 22.02
CA SER A 876 -13.58 7.14 22.24
C SER A 876 -14.67 8.00 21.59
N THR A 877 -14.28 9.01 20.79
CA THR A 877 -15.21 9.99 20.22
C THR A 877 -14.99 10.12 18.73
N VAL A 878 -16.05 9.97 17.94
CA VAL A 878 -16.02 9.97 16.48
C VAL A 878 -15.78 11.38 15.90
N GLU A 879 -15.07 11.45 14.77
CA GLU A 879 -14.99 12.67 13.96
C GLU A 879 -16.11 12.71 12.92
N VAL A 880 -17.30 13.15 13.35
CA VAL A 880 -18.53 13.22 12.52
C VAL A 880 -18.28 13.80 11.12
N LYS A 881 -17.55 14.92 11.04
CA LYS A 881 -17.22 15.55 9.75
C LYS A 881 -16.42 14.62 8.83
N LYS A 882 -15.45 13.87 9.36
CA LYS A 882 -14.64 12.92 8.57
C LYS A 882 -15.46 11.71 8.15
N GLN A 883 -16.27 11.13 9.05
CA GLN A 883 -17.16 10.01 8.71
C GLN A 883 -18.10 10.39 7.55
N ARG A 884 -18.75 11.56 7.62
CA ARG A 884 -19.61 12.09 6.53
C ARG A 884 -18.84 12.27 5.22
N THR A 885 -17.70 12.99 5.23
CA THR A 885 -16.99 13.30 3.97
C THR A 885 -16.24 12.11 3.37
N ALA A 886 -15.85 11.13 4.18
CA ALA A 886 -15.07 9.99 3.74
C ALA A 886 -15.92 8.73 3.46
N PHE A 887 -17.20 8.67 3.87
CA PHE A 887 -18.00 7.49 3.58
C PHE A 887 -18.23 7.27 2.07
N PRO A 888 -18.72 8.24 1.26
CA PRO A 888 -18.94 8.03 -0.17
C PRO A 888 -17.71 7.47 -0.92
N PRO A 889 -16.49 8.05 -0.80
CA PRO A 889 -15.33 7.53 -1.52
C PRO A 889 -14.81 6.21 -0.93
N ASN A 890 -14.93 5.98 0.38
CA ASN A 890 -14.55 4.70 0.99
C ASN A 890 -15.52 3.58 0.58
N PHE A 891 -16.80 3.89 0.37
CA PHE A 891 -17.81 2.95 -0.12
C PHE A 891 -17.53 2.55 -1.58
N VAL A 892 -17.30 3.52 -2.48
CA VAL A 892 -16.92 3.22 -3.87
C VAL A 892 -15.58 2.47 -3.95
N HIS A 893 -14.58 2.83 -3.14
CA HIS A 893 -13.34 2.05 -2.99
C HIS A 893 -13.54 0.61 -2.46
N SER A 894 -14.71 0.29 -1.92
CA SER A 894 -15.07 -1.07 -1.53
C SER A 894 -15.82 -1.84 -2.63
N LEU A 895 -16.40 -1.11 -3.60
CA LEU A 895 -17.00 -1.66 -4.82
C LEU A 895 -15.95 -1.91 -5.91
N ASP A 896 -14.98 -1.02 -6.13
CA ASP A 896 -13.88 -1.26 -7.08
C ASP A 896 -13.00 -2.46 -6.67
N GLY A 897 -12.60 -2.52 -5.40
CA GLY A 897 -11.90 -3.68 -4.84
C GLY A 897 -12.72 -4.97 -4.96
N THR A 898 -14.04 -4.90 -4.81
CA THR A 898 -14.95 -6.03 -5.01
C THR A 898 -14.99 -6.49 -6.48
N HIS A 899 -15.17 -5.57 -7.44
CA HIS A 899 -15.18 -5.87 -8.87
C HIS A 899 -13.84 -6.44 -9.36
N MET A 900 -12.72 -5.85 -8.94
CA MET A 900 -11.38 -6.37 -9.21
C MET A 900 -11.19 -7.77 -8.62
N MET A 901 -11.64 -8.04 -7.40
CA MET A 901 -11.52 -9.37 -6.78
C MET A 901 -12.43 -10.43 -7.43
N MET A 902 -13.66 -10.06 -7.82
CA MET A 902 -14.57 -10.92 -8.59
C MET A 902 -13.96 -11.29 -9.96
N THR A 903 -13.42 -10.29 -10.67
CA THR A 903 -12.76 -10.45 -11.97
C THR A 903 -11.51 -11.33 -11.84
N ALA A 904 -10.64 -11.07 -10.86
CA ALA A 904 -9.43 -11.87 -10.64
C ALA A 904 -9.74 -13.36 -10.45
N VAL A 905 -10.71 -13.68 -9.59
CA VAL A 905 -11.16 -15.06 -9.33
C VAL A 905 -11.72 -15.72 -10.59
N ALA A 906 -12.58 -15.01 -11.34
CA ALA A 906 -13.15 -15.53 -12.57
C ALA A 906 -12.10 -15.74 -13.68
N CYS A 907 -11.15 -14.82 -13.84
CA CYS A 907 -10.02 -14.96 -14.78
C CYS A 907 -9.15 -16.18 -14.45
N ARG A 908 -8.84 -16.43 -13.16
CA ARG A 908 -8.14 -17.65 -12.72
C ARG A 908 -8.91 -18.91 -13.09
N ASP A 909 -10.19 -18.97 -12.75
CA ASP A 909 -11.02 -20.16 -12.97
C ASP A 909 -11.26 -20.40 -14.48
N ALA A 910 -11.22 -19.35 -15.28
CA ALA A 910 -11.21 -19.39 -16.74
C ALA A 910 -9.82 -19.65 -17.38
N GLY A 911 -8.76 -19.83 -16.58
CA GLY A 911 -7.42 -20.24 -17.01
C GLY A 911 -6.46 -19.12 -17.44
N LEU A 912 -6.75 -17.86 -17.13
CA LEU A 912 -5.91 -16.70 -17.46
C LEU A 912 -4.85 -16.43 -16.36
N ARG A 913 -3.87 -15.57 -16.66
CA ARG A 913 -3.14 -14.83 -15.61
C ARG A 913 -3.82 -13.49 -15.37
N PHE A 914 -3.76 -13.02 -14.12
CA PHE A 914 -4.35 -11.74 -13.73
C PHE A 914 -3.42 -11.00 -12.77
N ALA A 915 -3.20 -9.72 -13.03
CA ALA A 915 -2.73 -8.76 -12.05
C ALA A 915 -3.66 -7.54 -12.08
N GLY A 916 -3.71 -6.81 -10.96
CA GLY A 916 -4.49 -5.58 -10.86
C GLY A 916 -3.66 -4.46 -10.25
N VAL A 917 -3.82 -3.25 -10.78
CA VAL A 917 -3.41 -1.98 -10.17
C VAL A 917 -4.68 -1.18 -9.94
N HIS A 918 -5.44 -1.60 -8.92
CA HIS A 918 -6.79 -1.08 -8.59
C HIS A 918 -7.77 -1.19 -9.78
N ASP A 919 -7.99 -0.09 -10.49
CA ASP A 919 -8.88 0.08 -11.64
C ASP A 919 -8.22 -0.24 -13.01
N SER A 920 -6.97 -0.71 -13.00
CA SER A 920 -6.23 -1.25 -14.16
C SER A 920 -6.12 -2.78 -14.05
N PHE A 921 -6.66 -3.52 -15.02
CA PHE A 921 -6.70 -4.99 -15.04
C PHE A 921 -5.75 -5.55 -16.11
N TRP A 922 -4.87 -6.48 -15.74
CA TRP A 922 -3.75 -6.90 -16.59
C TRP A 922 -3.75 -8.41 -16.84
N THR A 923 -3.55 -8.83 -18.10
CA THR A 923 -3.42 -10.24 -18.51
C THR A 923 -2.44 -10.41 -19.68
N HIS A 924 -2.18 -11.63 -20.14
CA HIS A 924 -1.38 -11.87 -21.35
C HIS A 924 -2.11 -11.36 -22.58
N ALA A 925 -1.42 -10.77 -23.56
CA ALA A 925 -2.06 -10.18 -24.75
C ALA A 925 -3.07 -11.10 -25.46
N CYS A 926 -2.80 -12.41 -25.53
CA CYS A 926 -3.69 -13.41 -26.14
C CYS A 926 -5.00 -13.68 -25.37
N ASP A 927 -5.06 -13.29 -24.09
CA ASP A 927 -6.16 -13.54 -23.17
C ASP A 927 -7.10 -12.31 -23.02
N VAL A 928 -6.72 -11.14 -23.56
CA VAL A 928 -7.39 -9.84 -23.30
C VAL A 928 -8.87 -9.85 -23.70
N ASP A 929 -9.23 -10.38 -24.88
CA ASP A 929 -10.65 -10.49 -25.29
C ASP A 929 -11.49 -11.22 -24.24
N LYS A 930 -10.93 -12.29 -23.66
CA LYS A 930 -11.61 -13.14 -22.68
C LYS A 930 -11.64 -12.49 -21.30
N MET A 931 -10.60 -11.76 -20.90
CA MET A 931 -10.63 -10.91 -19.70
C MET A 931 -11.69 -9.80 -19.85
N ASN A 932 -11.81 -9.21 -21.04
CA ASN A 932 -12.75 -8.13 -21.32
C ASN A 932 -14.21 -8.58 -21.28
N VAL A 933 -14.53 -9.81 -21.67
CA VAL A 933 -15.84 -10.42 -21.40
C VAL A 933 -16.05 -10.58 -19.89
N ILE A 934 -15.12 -11.24 -19.19
CA ILE A 934 -15.23 -11.56 -17.76
C ILE A 934 -15.39 -10.31 -16.89
N LEU A 935 -14.64 -9.22 -17.16
CA LEU A 935 -14.72 -8.00 -16.36
C LEU A 935 -16.07 -7.28 -16.53
N ARG A 936 -16.70 -7.36 -17.71
CA ARG A 936 -18.04 -6.81 -17.94
C ARG A 936 -19.10 -7.65 -17.25
N GLU A 937 -19.03 -8.98 -17.43
CA GLU A 937 -19.91 -9.93 -16.74
C GLU A 937 -19.88 -9.72 -15.22
N LYS A 938 -18.69 -9.56 -14.61
CA LYS A 938 -18.55 -9.38 -13.17
C LYS A 938 -18.93 -7.98 -12.69
N PHE A 939 -18.90 -6.96 -13.53
CA PHE A 939 -19.47 -5.65 -13.22
C PHE A 939 -21.00 -5.71 -13.21
N VAL A 940 -21.61 -6.33 -14.23
CA VAL A 940 -23.07 -6.50 -14.33
C VAL A 940 -23.60 -7.42 -13.22
N GLU A 941 -22.89 -8.50 -12.87
CA GLU A 941 -23.20 -9.37 -11.72
C GLU A 941 -23.21 -8.60 -10.40
N LEU A 942 -22.23 -7.74 -10.16
CA LEU A 942 -22.17 -6.88 -8.99
C LEU A 942 -23.38 -5.94 -8.94
N TYR A 943 -23.67 -5.21 -10.02
CA TYR A 943 -24.70 -4.16 -10.06
C TYR A 943 -26.13 -4.63 -10.35
N ARG A 944 -26.33 -5.94 -10.61
CA ARG A 944 -27.64 -6.61 -10.48
C ARG A 944 -28.03 -6.84 -9.02
N THR A 945 -27.09 -6.75 -8.07
CA THR A 945 -27.40 -6.76 -6.64
C THR A 945 -27.98 -5.40 -6.23
N PRO A 946 -29.04 -5.34 -5.40
CA PRO A 946 -29.59 -4.08 -4.88
C PRO A 946 -28.69 -3.48 -3.79
N ILE A 947 -27.55 -2.91 -4.21
CA ILE A 947 -26.44 -2.52 -3.31
C ILE A 947 -26.83 -1.43 -2.31
N LEU A 948 -27.65 -0.44 -2.69
CA LEU A 948 -28.01 0.67 -1.79
C LEU A 948 -29.14 0.27 -0.82
N GLU A 949 -30.05 -0.58 -1.26
CA GLU A 949 -31.11 -1.21 -0.46
C GLU A 949 -30.49 -2.08 0.62
N ASN A 950 -29.60 -3.02 0.25
CA ASN A 950 -28.90 -3.90 1.18
C ASN A 950 -28.07 -3.10 2.21
N LEU A 951 -27.51 -1.96 1.80
CA LEU A 951 -26.80 -1.05 2.71
C LEU A 951 -27.76 -0.36 3.69
N LEU A 952 -28.90 0.14 3.21
CA LEU A 952 -29.93 0.80 4.01
C LEU A 952 -30.58 -0.17 5.01
N GLU A 953 -30.96 -1.38 4.56
CA GLU A 953 -31.47 -2.47 5.40
C GLU A 953 -30.43 -2.88 6.45
N SER A 954 -29.15 -3.00 6.06
CA SER A 954 -28.05 -3.28 7.01
C SER A 954 -27.88 -2.17 8.04
N PHE A 955 -28.04 -0.90 7.66
CA PHE A 955 -28.00 0.23 8.58
C PHE A 955 -29.21 0.24 9.53
N GLN A 956 -30.43 0.06 9.02
CA GLN A 956 -31.65 -0.03 9.83
C GLN A 956 -31.58 -1.21 10.81
N THR A 957 -31.09 -2.37 10.37
CA THR A 957 -30.89 -3.56 11.22
C THR A 957 -29.81 -3.35 12.29
N THR A 958 -28.73 -2.62 11.97
CA THR A 958 -27.64 -2.34 12.91
C THR A 958 -27.99 -1.21 13.90
N TYR A 959 -28.85 -0.28 13.49
CA TYR A 959 -29.20 0.93 14.22
C TYR A 959 -30.73 1.17 14.22
N PRO A 960 -31.55 0.26 14.80
CA PRO A 960 -33.02 0.28 14.68
C PRO A 960 -33.72 1.46 15.35
N GLY A 961 -33.00 2.29 16.10
CA GLY A 961 -33.51 3.55 16.66
C GLY A 961 -33.18 4.80 15.84
N LEU A 962 -32.58 4.67 14.65
CA LEU A 962 -32.15 5.80 13.81
C LEU A 962 -32.93 5.85 12.49
N GLU A 963 -33.47 7.02 12.19
CA GLU A 963 -34.11 7.30 10.89
C GLU A 963 -33.05 7.64 9.85
N PHE A 964 -33.14 6.99 8.68
CA PHE A 964 -32.24 7.17 7.55
C PHE A 964 -32.96 7.86 6.40
N PRO A 965 -32.29 8.73 5.62
CA PRO A 965 -32.90 9.36 4.46
C PRO A 965 -33.32 8.30 3.42
N PRO A 966 -34.43 8.52 2.69
CA PRO A 966 -34.86 7.62 1.62
C PRO A 966 -33.78 7.54 0.53
N LEU A 967 -33.78 6.42 -0.20
CA LEU A 967 -32.84 6.20 -1.31
C LEU A 967 -32.95 7.32 -2.36
N PRO A 968 -31.84 7.70 -3.01
CA PRO A 968 -31.89 8.63 -4.12
C PRO A 968 -32.71 8.02 -5.29
N PRO A 969 -33.34 8.85 -6.13
CA PRO A 969 -33.97 8.37 -7.35
C PRO A 969 -32.94 7.67 -8.25
N ARG A 970 -33.41 6.74 -9.08
CA ARG A 970 -32.62 6.09 -10.11
C ARG A 970 -33.18 6.36 -11.49
N GLY A 971 -32.28 6.45 -12.47
CA GLY A 971 -32.64 6.38 -13.88
C GLY A 971 -32.94 4.95 -14.35
N ASP A 972 -33.04 4.80 -15.66
CA ASP A 972 -33.50 3.60 -16.36
C ASP A 972 -32.39 2.75 -17.01
N PHE A 973 -31.12 3.13 -16.86
CA PHE A 973 -30.00 2.51 -17.56
C PHE A 973 -29.92 0.99 -17.35
N ASP A 974 -29.99 0.23 -18.45
CA ASP A 974 -29.74 -1.21 -18.46
C ASP A 974 -28.24 -1.53 -18.47
N LEU A 975 -27.77 -2.13 -17.38
CA LEU A 975 -26.42 -2.65 -17.24
C LEU A 975 -26.03 -3.67 -18.32
N ASN A 976 -26.97 -4.32 -18.99
CA ASN A 976 -26.64 -5.27 -20.05
C ASN A 976 -25.90 -4.60 -21.22
N GLU A 977 -26.03 -3.28 -21.42
CA GLU A 977 -25.24 -2.53 -22.40
C GLU A 977 -23.72 -2.53 -22.07
N VAL A 978 -23.36 -2.64 -20.79
CA VAL A 978 -21.95 -2.74 -20.35
C VAL A 978 -21.28 -3.99 -20.93
N LEU A 979 -22.03 -5.07 -21.20
CA LEU A 979 -21.52 -6.28 -21.85
C LEU A 979 -21.05 -5.99 -23.29
N LYS A 980 -21.74 -5.07 -23.97
CA LYS A 980 -21.44 -4.66 -25.35
C LYS A 980 -20.33 -3.61 -25.42
N SER A 981 -20.19 -2.76 -24.40
CA SER A 981 -19.25 -1.63 -24.44
C SER A 981 -17.80 -2.07 -24.70
N PRO A 982 -17.20 -1.65 -25.84
CA PRO A 982 -15.82 -1.99 -26.17
C PRO A 982 -14.80 -1.13 -25.41
N TYR A 983 -15.23 -0.01 -24.80
CA TYR A 983 -14.35 0.96 -24.14
C TYR A 983 -14.57 1.13 -22.62
N PHE A 984 -15.45 0.32 -22.00
CA PHE A 984 -15.65 0.30 -20.55
C PHE A 984 -14.33 0.21 -19.76
N PHE A 985 -13.51 -0.79 -20.10
CA PHE A 985 -12.08 -0.88 -19.81
C PHE A 985 -11.38 -1.03 -21.17
N ASN A 986 -10.29 -0.29 -21.43
CA ASN A 986 -9.63 -0.24 -22.75
C ASN A 986 -8.15 0.15 -22.73
#